data_AF-A0A552PJP9-F1
#
_entry.id   AF-A0A552PJP9-F1
#
_cell.length_a   1.000
_cell.length_b   1.000
_cell.length_c   1.000
_cell.angle_alpha   90.00
_cell.angle_beta   90.00
_cell.angle_gamma   90.00
#
_symmetry.space_group_name_H-M   'P 1'
#
loop_
_entity.id
_entity.type
_entity.pdbx_description
1 polymer ?
#
loop_
_entity_poly.entity_id
_entity_poly.type
_entity_poly.pdbx_seq_one_letter_code
_entity_poly.pdbx_strand_id
1 'polypeptide(L)'
;MAIPQSSIIALSLMYTKLPPSASDLTFWASPAGQAISWNQAVQAFSTCSEAKTAYPMLASPTVLSQDAAARRAYVTQAFQNLYGIAAADIPAAELTYWADTYLLSSPQAIFDFPVVLNQFSPASRQQALTNRAQVAQNFAVAMAADGSSTFTSAQYSGGWAIVNTVTADAATVTAANAQIAEFIAGGGGTGTTFTLLENGAVLTASANNKVSPADKFLTASNNTVQALTFLNGSFVQDPSTSDNDILTAQIVFGVTPNIENIETIQFSGTAASPTVDIANISGVKNLVIKSGNLQVNTAEKFPLTLAAGYSSQLSLELADPTKASTVNLAGTVAGTTIVDVDSAANVNIVVKADSVLKNSDATLDTIKSKAGNNNFVISGDKNLTIDGKITVTNLATDRLDATDFTGKLTLNLGAGSKITQIVGGKSDDTFTLTAAVNQINGVNLNGNNGTDTLTVKVGNAFTTAINGVTNVETIIFKQAATNTKITTLDTLVASGATLTVDASSFTTKTLTFNGVAETNGSFKITGGAAADVLTGGAGADTLTGNGGPDVLDGKGGNDQFVLNKDIATSAVTINNFSLAAGNNDVFALSNAAFAGAPAVGAALTVSAVASATNSANTILVDTFANLTANQTATDLVRFGYAKDKGQLFYDADGNFSADRVLIATTAALNLNASNFTIVA
;
A
#
# COMPACT_ATOMS: atom_id res chain seq x y z
N MET A 1 9.49 39.48 -28.02
CA MET A 1 9.64 38.33 -27.13
C MET A 1 8.54 37.35 -27.47
N ALA A 2 8.87 36.08 -27.66
CA ALA A 2 7.89 35.03 -27.96
C ALA A 2 6.79 34.98 -26.88
N ILE A 3 5.52 34.87 -27.27
CA ILE A 3 4.42 34.72 -26.31
C ILE A 3 4.47 33.27 -25.79
N PRO A 4 4.58 33.05 -24.46
CA PRO A 4 4.55 31.70 -23.92
C PRO A 4 3.24 30.98 -24.25
N GLN A 5 3.32 29.68 -24.53
CA GLN A 5 2.14 28.88 -24.87
C GLN A 5 1.08 28.87 -23.74
N SER A 6 1.52 28.89 -22.48
CA SER A 6 0.62 29.04 -21.32
C SER A 6 -0.18 30.35 -21.35
N SER A 7 0.43 31.44 -21.83
CA SER A 7 -0.25 32.72 -21.99
C SER A 7 -1.25 32.71 -23.13
N ILE A 8 -0.98 31.98 -24.22
CA ILE A 8 -1.95 31.76 -25.31
C ILE A 8 -3.15 30.96 -24.84
N ILE A 9 -2.92 29.89 -24.09
CA ILE A 9 -4.01 29.10 -23.48
C ILE A 9 -4.84 30.00 -22.56
N ALA A 10 -4.18 30.79 -21.70
CA ALA A 10 -4.86 31.72 -20.83
C ALA A 10 -5.71 32.74 -21.61
N LEU A 11 -5.21 33.32 -22.72
CA LEU A 11 -5.99 34.22 -23.57
C LEU A 11 -7.21 33.53 -24.17
N SER A 12 -7.07 32.28 -24.64
CA SER A 12 -8.21 31.50 -25.13
C SER A 12 -9.27 31.34 -24.04
N LEU A 13 -8.89 30.87 -22.85
CA LEU A 13 -9.83 30.69 -21.74
C LEU A 13 -10.46 32.02 -21.28
N MET A 14 -9.65 33.08 -21.21
CA MET A 14 -10.10 34.41 -20.79
C MET A 14 -11.18 34.97 -21.71
N TYR A 15 -11.03 34.81 -23.03
CA TYR A 15 -11.91 35.47 -24.00
C TYR A 15 -12.97 34.56 -24.61
N THR A 16 -12.67 33.29 -24.88
CA THR A 16 -13.55 32.45 -25.71
C THR A 16 -14.33 31.40 -24.92
N LYS A 17 -13.91 31.08 -23.68
CA LYS A 17 -14.39 29.89 -22.92
C LYS A 17 -14.13 28.58 -23.66
N LEU A 18 -13.09 28.53 -24.49
CA LEU A 18 -12.72 27.33 -25.24
C LEU A 18 -11.28 26.94 -24.90
N PRO A 19 -11.03 25.72 -24.38
CA PRO A 19 -9.67 25.21 -24.31
C PRO A 19 -9.17 24.99 -25.74
N PRO A 20 -7.94 25.43 -26.07
CA PRO A 20 -7.42 25.32 -27.43
C PRO A 20 -7.15 23.85 -27.80
N SER A 21 -7.34 23.52 -29.07
CA SER A 21 -6.95 22.22 -29.63
C SER A 21 -5.44 22.14 -29.85
N ALA A 22 -4.91 20.93 -30.06
CA ALA A 22 -3.48 20.76 -30.36
C ALA A 22 -3.05 21.49 -31.64
N SER A 23 -3.94 21.56 -32.64
CA SER A 23 -3.72 22.33 -33.86
C SER A 23 -3.65 23.84 -33.61
N ASP A 24 -4.49 24.38 -32.72
CA ASP A 24 -4.42 25.80 -32.34
C ASP A 24 -3.07 26.10 -31.66
N LEU A 25 -2.67 25.25 -30.71
CA LEU A 25 -1.40 25.38 -30.02
C LEU A 25 -0.20 25.28 -30.97
N THR A 26 -0.29 24.39 -31.96
CA THR A 26 0.72 24.24 -33.01
C THR A 26 0.83 25.50 -33.87
N PHE A 27 -0.31 26.11 -34.25
CA PHE A 27 -0.31 27.38 -34.96
C PHE A 27 0.40 28.47 -34.16
N TRP A 28 0.07 28.62 -32.87
CA TRP A 28 0.68 29.65 -32.01
C TRP A 28 2.17 29.41 -31.73
N ALA A 29 2.62 28.16 -31.78
CA ALA A 29 4.05 27.81 -31.70
C ALA A 29 4.81 28.01 -33.04
N SER A 30 4.09 28.14 -34.16
CA SER A 30 4.70 28.32 -35.49
C SER A 30 5.37 29.69 -35.66
N PRO A 31 6.27 29.87 -36.65
CA PRO A 31 6.86 31.18 -36.95
C PRO A 31 5.81 32.28 -37.21
N ALA A 32 4.66 31.93 -37.80
CA ALA A 32 3.57 32.87 -38.04
C ALA A 32 2.88 33.30 -36.74
N GLY A 33 2.62 32.36 -35.83
CA GLY A 33 2.06 32.67 -34.51
C GLY A 33 3.01 33.49 -33.64
N GLN A 34 4.31 33.16 -33.68
CA GLN A 34 5.35 33.86 -32.91
C GLN A 34 5.69 35.26 -33.46
N ALA A 35 5.27 35.60 -34.68
CA ALA A 35 5.37 36.95 -35.23
C ALA A 35 4.30 37.91 -34.67
N ILE A 36 3.26 37.39 -34.01
CA ILE A 36 2.17 38.18 -33.42
C ILE A 36 2.64 38.74 -32.07
N SER A 37 2.57 40.07 -31.90
CA SER A 37 2.86 40.72 -30.61
C SER A 37 1.78 40.46 -29.57
N TRP A 38 2.11 40.61 -28.28
CA TRP A 38 1.14 40.45 -27.18
C TRP A 38 -0.15 41.25 -27.40
N ASN A 39 -0.02 42.54 -27.76
CA ASN A 39 -1.18 43.40 -28.00
C ASN A 39 -2.01 42.94 -29.21
N GLN A 40 -1.36 42.43 -30.27
CA GLN A 40 -2.08 41.86 -31.41
C GLN A 40 -2.79 40.55 -31.05
N ALA A 41 -2.21 39.72 -30.19
CA ALA A 41 -2.85 38.50 -29.71
C ALA A 41 -4.08 38.82 -28.84
N VAL A 42 -3.95 39.74 -27.87
CA VAL A 42 -5.07 40.22 -27.05
C VAL A 42 -6.18 40.79 -27.93
N GLN A 43 -5.84 41.58 -28.94
CA GLN A 43 -6.81 42.11 -29.89
C GLN A 43 -7.48 41.00 -30.71
N ALA A 44 -6.73 40.01 -31.20
CA ALA A 44 -7.28 38.89 -31.96
C ALA A 44 -8.28 38.06 -31.14
N PHE A 45 -7.92 37.70 -29.91
CA PHE A 45 -8.81 36.94 -29.01
C PHE A 45 -10.02 37.76 -28.55
N SER A 46 -9.84 39.03 -28.18
CA SER A 46 -10.95 39.86 -27.68
C SER A 46 -11.98 40.26 -28.75
N THR A 47 -11.63 40.16 -30.03
CA THR A 47 -12.52 40.58 -31.14
C THR A 47 -13.07 39.42 -31.98
N CYS A 48 -12.65 38.18 -31.72
CA CYS A 48 -13.15 37.01 -32.44
C CYS A 48 -14.64 36.74 -32.14
N SER A 49 -15.27 35.93 -33.00
CA SER A 49 -16.70 35.60 -32.90
C SER A 49 -17.02 34.83 -31.62
N GLU A 50 -16.11 33.96 -31.19
CA GLU A 50 -16.22 33.15 -29.99
C GLU A 50 -16.19 34.04 -28.74
N ALA A 51 -15.35 35.08 -28.72
CA ALA A 51 -15.29 36.01 -27.59
C ALA A 51 -16.54 36.87 -27.46
N LYS A 52 -17.10 37.30 -28.59
CA LYS A 52 -18.40 38.01 -28.64
C LYS A 52 -19.56 37.13 -28.19
N THR A 53 -19.46 35.83 -28.40
CA THR A 53 -20.43 34.83 -27.92
C THR A 53 -20.26 34.59 -26.42
N ALA A 54 -19.02 34.46 -25.95
CA ALA A 54 -18.70 34.23 -24.55
C ALA A 54 -19.05 35.44 -23.66
N TYR A 55 -18.91 36.65 -24.21
CA TYR A 55 -19.13 37.92 -23.54
C TYR A 55 -19.91 38.91 -24.43
N PRO A 56 -21.22 39.10 -24.19
CA PRO A 56 -22.05 39.99 -24.99
C PRO A 56 -21.53 41.45 -25.08
N MET A 57 -20.83 41.94 -24.05
CA MET A 57 -20.23 43.28 -24.07
C MET A 57 -19.17 43.48 -25.15
N LEU A 58 -18.47 42.42 -25.59
CA LEU A 58 -17.49 42.51 -26.68
C LEU A 58 -18.17 42.63 -28.06
N ALA A 59 -19.43 42.23 -28.19
CA ALA A 59 -20.21 42.33 -29.42
C ALA A 59 -20.77 43.75 -29.65
N SER A 60 -21.01 44.51 -28.58
CA SER A 60 -21.60 45.85 -28.65
C SER A 60 -21.04 46.78 -27.57
N PRO A 61 -19.72 47.06 -27.58
CA PRO A 61 -19.02 47.73 -26.50
C PRO A 61 -19.56 49.15 -26.25
N THR A 62 -19.89 49.93 -27.29
CA THR A 62 -20.40 51.30 -27.13
C THR A 62 -21.84 51.36 -26.61
N VAL A 63 -22.69 50.41 -27.04
CA VAL A 63 -24.11 50.38 -26.66
C VAL A 63 -24.26 49.86 -25.23
N LEU A 64 -23.53 48.81 -24.89
CA LEU A 64 -23.62 48.15 -23.58
C LEU A 64 -22.74 48.81 -22.51
N SER A 65 -21.71 49.58 -22.88
CA SER A 65 -20.90 50.31 -21.89
C SER A 65 -21.65 51.43 -21.19
N GLN A 66 -22.73 51.95 -21.77
CA GLN A 66 -23.59 52.96 -21.12
C GLN A 66 -24.58 52.32 -20.13
N ASP A 67 -24.78 51.00 -20.20
CA ASP A 67 -25.64 50.24 -19.29
C ASP A 67 -24.82 49.69 -18.10
N ALA A 68 -25.12 50.20 -16.90
CA ALA A 68 -24.46 49.76 -15.67
C ALA A 68 -24.69 48.27 -15.36
N ALA A 69 -25.86 47.72 -15.70
CA ALA A 69 -26.15 46.31 -15.50
C ALA A 69 -25.33 45.42 -16.45
N ALA A 70 -25.16 45.84 -17.70
CA ALA A 70 -24.34 45.12 -18.68
C ALA A 70 -22.86 45.12 -18.26
N ARG A 71 -22.31 46.25 -17.79
CA ARG A 71 -20.94 46.32 -17.24
C ARG A 71 -20.75 45.36 -16.06
N ARG A 72 -21.68 45.36 -15.11
CA ARG A 72 -21.62 44.45 -13.94
C ARG A 72 -21.74 42.99 -14.34
N ALA A 73 -22.57 42.65 -15.33
CA ALA A 73 -22.68 41.31 -15.87
C ALA A 73 -21.36 40.83 -16.53
N TYR A 74 -20.70 41.70 -17.30
CA TYR A 74 -19.42 41.38 -17.93
C TYR A 74 -18.30 41.15 -16.91
N VAL A 75 -18.18 42.03 -15.91
CA VAL A 75 -17.25 41.83 -14.80
C VAL A 75 -17.51 40.51 -14.09
N THR A 76 -18.76 40.26 -13.69
CA THR A 76 -19.15 39.02 -13.00
C THR A 76 -18.80 37.79 -13.82
N GLN A 77 -19.08 37.81 -15.12
CA GLN A 77 -18.80 36.70 -16.01
C GLN A 77 -17.29 36.46 -16.17
N ALA A 78 -16.47 37.50 -16.22
CA ALA A 78 -15.02 37.33 -16.23
C ALA A 78 -14.52 36.66 -14.94
N PHE A 79 -15.00 37.07 -13.76
CA PHE A 79 -14.62 36.43 -12.50
C PHE A 79 -14.99 34.93 -12.46
N GLN A 80 -16.18 34.59 -12.93
CA GLN A 80 -16.63 33.19 -13.03
C GLN A 80 -15.73 32.39 -13.98
N ASN A 81 -15.47 32.92 -15.18
CA ASN A 81 -14.73 32.19 -16.21
C ASN A 81 -13.23 32.08 -15.91
N LEU A 82 -12.63 33.09 -15.29
CA LEU A 82 -11.20 33.08 -14.98
C LEU A 82 -10.90 32.33 -13.69
N TYR A 83 -11.78 32.42 -12.68
CA TYR A 83 -11.48 31.93 -11.32
C TYR A 83 -12.49 30.95 -10.73
N GLY A 84 -13.68 30.80 -11.31
CA GLY A 84 -14.73 29.90 -10.79
C GLY A 84 -15.45 30.46 -9.57
N ILE A 85 -15.34 31.76 -9.34
CA ILE A 85 -15.94 32.45 -8.21
C ILE A 85 -17.41 32.70 -8.51
N ALA A 86 -18.32 32.26 -7.65
CA ALA A 86 -19.75 32.52 -7.82
C ALA A 86 -20.02 34.02 -7.69
N ALA A 87 -21.09 34.50 -8.33
CA ALA A 87 -21.40 35.94 -8.35
C ALA A 87 -21.58 36.54 -6.93
N ALA A 88 -22.11 35.74 -6.00
CA ALA A 88 -22.31 36.15 -4.61
C ALA A 88 -21.00 36.31 -3.82
N ASP A 89 -19.91 35.68 -4.27
CA ASP A 89 -18.62 35.66 -3.59
C ASP A 89 -17.66 36.75 -4.10
N ILE A 90 -18.08 37.52 -5.11
CA ILE A 90 -17.29 38.64 -5.64
C ILE A 90 -17.49 39.84 -4.70
N PRO A 91 -16.42 40.42 -4.11
CA PRO A 91 -16.56 41.56 -3.22
C PRO A 91 -17.23 42.75 -3.92
N ALA A 92 -18.25 43.33 -3.30
CA ALA A 92 -19.03 44.43 -3.89
C ALA A 92 -18.16 45.65 -4.28
N ALA A 93 -17.08 45.89 -3.53
CA ALA A 93 -16.11 46.95 -3.81
C ALA A 93 -15.29 46.68 -5.09
N GLU A 94 -14.87 45.42 -5.32
CA GLU A 94 -14.18 45.02 -6.56
C GLU A 94 -15.12 45.12 -7.76
N LEU A 95 -16.35 44.61 -7.61
CA LEU A 95 -17.36 44.69 -8.68
C LEU A 95 -17.61 46.15 -9.09
N THR A 96 -17.69 47.04 -8.12
CA THR A 96 -17.88 48.49 -8.35
C THR A 96 -16.65 49.11 -9.02
N TYR A 97 -15.44 48.83 -8.53
CA TYR A 97 -14.22 49.35 -9.15
C TYR A 97 -14.08 48.92 -10.61
N TRP A 98 -14.23 47.63 -10.90
CA TRP A 98 -14.06 47.12 -12.25
C TRP A 98 -15.17 47.62 -13.19
N ALA A 99 -16.44 47.56 -12.76
CA ALA A 99 -17.57 47.90 -13.62
C ALA A 99 -17.76 49.41 -13.81
N ASP A 100 -17.56 50.21 -12.75
CA ASP A 100 -17.94 51.62 -12.72
C ASP A 100 -16.73 52.58 -12.73
N THR A 101 -15.50 52.07 -12.59
CA THR A 101 -14.27 52.87 -12.73
C THR A 101 -13.42 52.42 -13.91
N TYR A 102 -12.96 51.16 -13.91
CA TYR A 102 -12.00 50.68 -14.92
C TYR A 102 -12.61 50.57 -16.31
N LEU A 103 -13.78 49.93 -16.46
CA LEU A 103 -14.42 49.77 -17.78
C LEU A 103 -14.82 51.10 -18.44
N LEU A 104 -14.93 52.18 -17.67
CA LEU A 104 -15.24 53.53 -18.17
C LEU A 104 -13.98 54.36 -18.46
N SER A 105 -12.78 53.90 -18.09
CA SER A 105 -11.55 54.69 -18.24
C SER A 105 -11.17 54.92 -19.71
N SER A 106 -11.51 53.98 -20.59
CA SER A 106 -11.35 54.11 -22.04
C SER A 106 -12.19 53.08 -22.78
N PRO A 107 -12.53 53.29 -24.07
CA PRO A 107 -13.18 52.27 -24.89
C PRO A 107 -12.36 50.97 -25.00
N GLN A 108 -11.03 51.07 -24.93
CA GLN A 108 -10.12 49.93 -25.00
C GLN A 108 -10.17 49.07 -23.72
N ALA A 109 -10.52 49.67 -22.57
CA ALA A 109 -10.59 48.96 -21.29
C ALA A 109 -11.53 47.75 -21.34
N ILE A 110 -12.60 47.81 -22.15
CA ILE A 110 -13.55 46.70 -22.35
C ILE A 110 -12.85 45.48 -22.95
N PHE A 111 -11.99 45.70 -23.95
CA PHE A 111 -11.28 44.60 -24.62
C PHE A 111 -10.15 44.07 -23.75
N ASP A 112 -9.43 44.94 -23.04
CA ASP A 112 -8.27 44.54 -22.23
C ASP A 112 -8.67 43.96 -20.86
N PHE A 113 -9.94 44.08 -20.47
CA PHE A 113 -10.39 43.82 -19.11
C PHE A 113 -10.03 42.42 -18.56
N PRO A 114 -10.28 41.29 -19.24
CA PRO A 114 -9.93 39.98 -18.69
C PRO A 114 -8.43 39.82 -18.38
N VAL A 115 -7.57 40.40 -19.22
CA VAL A 115 -6.11 40.40 -19.02
C VAL A 115 -5.74 41.26 -17.82
N VAL A 116 -6.29 42.48 -17.75
CA VAL A 116 -5.98 43.42 -16.68
C VAL A 116 -6.55 42.96 -15.33
N LEU A 117 -7.75 42.38 -15.33
CA LEU A 117 -8.33 41.74 -14.16
C LEU A 117 -7.38 40.68 -13.60
N ASN A 118 -6.79 39.84 -14.46
CA ASN A 118 -5.85 38.83 -14.01
C ASN A 118 -4.51 39.38 -13.52
N GLN A 119 -3.99 40.39 -14.20
CA GLN A 119 -2.74 41.06 -13.79
C GLN A 119 -2.82 41.66 -12.39
N PHE A 120 -3.97 42.22 -12.01
CA PHE A 120 -4.17 42.89 -10.72
C PHE A 120 -4.94 42.02 -9.69
N SER A 121 -5.21 40.75 -10.01
CA SER A 121 -5.84 39.82 -9.06
C SER A 121 -4.84 39.22 -8.06
N PRO A 122 -5.28 38.82 -6.85
CA PRO A 122 -4.42 38.13 -5.89
C PRO A 122 -3.81 36.84 -6.43
N ALA A 123 -2.68 36.41 -5.85
CA ALA A 123 -1.94 35.22 -6.29
C ALA A 123 -2.80 33.94 -6.33
N SER A 124 -3.74 33.76 -5.39
CA SER A 124 -4.65 32.61 -5.39
C SER A 124 -5.58 32.58 -6.62
N ARG A 125 -6.04 33.74 -7.10
CA ARG A 125 -6.87 33.83 -8.31
C ARG A 125 -6.03 33.60 -9.57
N GLN A 126 -4.83 34.18 -9.62
CA GLN A 126 -3.88 33.89 -10.71
C GLN A 126 -3.57 32.38 -10.79
N GLN A 127 -3.41 31.72 -9.65
CA GLN A 127 -3.19 30.28 -9.57
C GLN A 127 -4.38 29.48 -10.14
N ALA A 128 -5.62 29.90 -9.90
CA ALA A 128 -6.78 29.24 -10.50
C ALA A 128 -6.73 29.26 -12.04
N LEU A 129 -6.34 30.39 -12.65
CA LEU A 129 -6.18 30.48 -14.09
C LEU A 129 -4.98 29.66 -14.60
N THR A 130 -3.86 29.63 -13.87
CA THR A 130 -2.72 28.77 -14.18
C THR A 130 -3.12 27.29 -14.15
N ASN A 131 -3.86 26.86 -13.13
CA ASN A 131 -4.37 25.50 -13.00
C ASN A 131 -5.30 25.16 -14.18
N ARG A 132 -6.21 26.07 -14.55
CA ARG A 132 -7.09 25.90 -15.72
C ARG A 132 -6.33 25.79 -17.02
N ALA A 133 -5.31 26.63 -17.23
CA ALA A 133 -4.47 26.57 -18.41
C ALA A 133 -3.70 25.24 -18.49
N GLN A 134 -3.23 24.73 -17.35
CA GLN A 134 -2.59 23.41 -17.28
C GLN A 134 -3.56 22.28 -17.66
N VAL A 135 -4.77 22.27 -17.10
CA VAL A 135 -5.79 21.27 -17.41
C VAL A 135 -6.23 21.35 -18.88
N ALA A 136 -6.38 22.56 -19.43
CA ALA A 136 -6.68 22.76 -20.85
C ALA A 136 -5.55 22.24 -21.75
N GLN A 137 -4.28 22.42 -21.36
CA GLN A 137 -3.15 21.83 -22.07
C GLN A 137 -3.19 20.30 -22.01
N ASN A 138 -3.44 19.73 -20.83
CA ASN A 138 -3.54 18.29 -20.65
C ASN A 138 -4.66 17.70 -21.51
N PHE A 139 -5.80 18.39 -21.59
CA PHE A 139 -6.92 18.00 -22.45
C PHE A 139 -6.51 17.99 -23.92
N ALA A 140 -5.85 19.04 -24.42
CA ALA A 140 -5.35 19.11 -25.80
C ALA A 140 -4.36 17.99 -26.13
N VAL A 141 -3.43 17.69 -25.21
CA VAL A 141 -2.45 16.61 -25.37
C VAL A 141 -3.14 15.24 -25.39
N ALA A 142 -4.06 15.00 -24.47
CA ALA A 142 -4.77 13.73 -24.37
C ALA A 142 -5.66 13.47 -25.60
N MET A 143 -6.38 14.50 -26.07
CA MET A 143 -7.19 14.42 -27.30
C MET A 143 -6.35 14.18 -28.55
N ALA A 144 -5.17 14.80 -28.65
CA ALA A 144 -4.26 14.58 -29.77
C ALA A 144 -3.69 13.16 -29.76
N ALA A 145 -3.37 12.62 -28.57
CA ALA A 145 -2.95 11.22 -28.42
C ALA A 145 -4.06 10.24 -28.83
N ASP A 146 -5.33 10.62 -28.65
CA ASP A 146 -6.52 9.89 -29.11
C ASP A 146 -6.87 10.15 -30.60
N GLY A 147 -6.03 10.89 -31.33
CA GLY A 147 -6.18 11.12 -32.77
C GLY A 147 -6.98 12.37 -33.16
N SER A 148 -7.42 13.19 -32.21
CA SER A 148 -8.16 14.45 -32.48
C SER A 148 -7.28 15.67 -32.21
N SER A 149 -6.60 16.15 -33.26
CA SER A 149 -5.73 17.35 -33.17
C SER A 149 -6.49 18.66 -33.39
N THR A 150 -7.60 18.65 -34.15
CA THR A 150 -8.58 19.74 -34.26
C THR A 150 -9.87 19.34 -33.57
N PHE A 151 -10.45 20.26 -32.79
CA PHE A 151 -11.67 19.98 -32.03
C PHE A 151 -12.95 20.30 -32.81
N THR A 152 -13.94 19.44 -32.64
CA THR A 152 -15.35 19.70 -32.96
C THR A 152 -15.99 20.59 -31.88
N SER A 153 -17.16 21.17 -32.17
CA SER A 153 -17.91 21.98 -31.20
C SER A 153 -18.23 21.22 -29.90
N ALA A 154 -18.46 19.90 -29.99
CA ALA A 154 -18.71 19.04 -28.83
C ALA A 154 -17.45 18.88 -27.96
N GLN A 155 -16.28 18.67 -28.58
CA GLN A 155 -15.01 18.53 -27.86
C GLN A 155 -14.58 19.84 -27.19
N TYR A 156 -14.80 20.98 -27.84
CA TYR A 156 -14.61 22.29 -27.21
C TYR A 156 -15.51 22.47 -25.98
N SER A 157 -16.79 22.08 -26.10
CA SER A 157 -17.76 22.20 -25.00
C SER A 157 -17.44 21.26 -23.84
N GLY A 158 -17.06 20.01 -24.13
CA GLY A 158 -16.66 19.01 -23.14
C GLY A 158 -15.38 19.39 -22.41
N GLY A 159 -14.36 19.84 -23.16
CA GLY A 159 -13.14 20.37 -22.58
C GLY A 159 -13.40 21.57 -21.67
N TRP A 160 -14.27 22.50 -22.09
CA TRP A 160 -14.65 23.64 -21.24
C TRP A 160 -15.39 23.20 -19.97
N ALA A 161 -16.30 22.23 -20.07
CA ALA A 161 -17.03 21.71 -18.91
C ALA A 161 -16.07 21.19 -17.83
N ILE A 162 -15.01 20.47 -18.24
CA ILE A 162 -13.97 19.97 -17.33
C ILE A 162 -13.14 21.13 -16.78
N VAL A 163 -12.59 21.99 -17.65
CA VAL A 163 -11.72 23.10 -17.25
C VAL A 163 -12.42 24.08 -16.32
N ASN A 164 -13.72 24.31 -16.50
CA ASN A 164 -14.51 25.23 -15.69
C ASN A 164 -14.71 24.77 -14.23
N THR A 165 -14.49 23.47 -13.93
CA THR A 165 -14.53 22.94 -12.55
C THR A 165 -13.27 23.26 -11.74
N VAL A 166 -12.17 23.62 -12.40
CA VAL A 166 -10.87 23.80 -11.78
C VAL A 166 -10.82 25.10 -11.01
N THR A 167 -10.25 25.10 -9.81
CA THR A 167 -10.07 26.29 -8.96
C THR A 167 -8.58 26.48 -8.61
N ALA A 168 -8.29 27.35 -7.63
CA ALA A 168 -6.94 27.49 -7.09
C ALA A 168 -6.44 26.23 -6.34
N ASP A 169 -7.35 25.37 -5.89
CA ASP A 169 -7.02 24.14 -5.16
C ASP A 169 -6.50 23.05 -6.11
N ALA A 170 -5.33 22.50 -5.78
CA ALA A 170 -4.69 21.42 -6.53
C ALA A 170 -5.55 20.14 -6.60
N ALA A 171 -6.41 19.87 -5.61
CA ALA A 171 -7.31 18.73 -5.65
C ALA A 171 -8.28 18.78 -6.85
N THR A 172 -8.70 19.98 -7.25
CA THR A 172 -9.57 20.17 -8.41
C THR A 172 -8.85 19.91 -9.74
N VAL A 173 -7.53 20.13 -9.81
CA VAL A 173 -6.70 19.77 -10.97
C VAL A 173 -6.62 18.25 -11.13
N THR A 174 -6.41 17.53 -10.04
CA THR A 174 -6.40 16.06 -10.04
C THR A 174 -7.75 15.50 -10.48
N ALA A 175 -8.85 16.03 -9.92
CA ALA A 175 -10.20 15.62 -10.31
C ALA A 175 -10.50 15.91 -11.80
N ALA A 176 -10.11 17.09 -12.30
CA ALA A 176 -10.29 17.44 -13.69
C ALA A 176 -9.45 16.56 -14.63
N ASN A 177 -8.20 16.23 -14.28
CA ASN A 177 -7.38 15.30 -15.07
C ASN A 177 -7.97 13.88 -15.10
N ALA A 178 -8.63 13.44 -14.02
CA ALA A 178 -9.40 12.18 -14.02
C ALA A 178 -10.61 12.26 -14.97
N GLN A 179 -11.34 13.39 -14.97
CA GLN A 179 -12.43 13.62 -15.93
C GLN A 179 -11.93 13.68 -17.38
N ILE A 180 -10.71 14.16 -17.64
CA ILE A 180 -10.07 14.08 -18.97
C ILE A 180 -9.85 12.61 -19.35
N ALA A 181 -9.29 11.81 -18.45
CA ALA A 181 -9.07 10.40 -18.71
C ALA A 181 -10.40 9.66 -18.97
N GLU A 182 -11.46 10.00 -18.23
CA GLU A 182 -12.83 9.49 -18.48
C GLU A 182 -13.36 9.95 -19.84
N PHE A 183 -13.18 11.23 -20.19
CA PHE A 183 -13.58 11.79 -21.49
C PHE A 183 -12.88 11.08 -22.67
N ILE A 184 -11.59 10.78 -22.53
CA ILE A 184 -10.76 10.09 -23.55
C ILE A 184 -11.04 8.59 -23.61
N ALA A 185 -11.19 7.93 -22.46
CA ALA A 185 -11.54 6.51 -22.40
C ALA A 185 -12.97 6.22 -22.91
N GLY A 186 -13.68 7.24 -23.36
CA GLY A 186 -15.07 7.17 -23.79
C GLY A 186 -16.05 6.96 -22.64
N GLY A 187 -15.61 7.07 -21.39
CA GLY A 187 -16.39 6.85 -20.16
C GLY A 187 -17.30 8.03 -19.79
N GLY A 188 -17.93 8.62 -20.80
CA GLY A 188 -18.80 9.79 -20.73
C GLY A 188 -18.93 10.40 -22.11
N GLY A 189 -19.10 9.55 -23.13
CA GLY A 189 -19.01 9.98 -24.52
C GLY A 189 -20.04 11.03 -24.90
N THR A 190 -19.96 11.47 -26.15
CA THR A 190 -20.87 12.43 -26.81
C THR A 190 -22.34 12.00 -26.88
N GLY A 191 -22.70 10.89 -26.24
CA GLY A 191 -24.05 10.37 -26.11
C GLY A 191 -24.89 11.09 -25.06
N THR A 192 -26.11 10.61 -24.86
CA THR A 192 -27.08 11.27 -23.97
C THR A 192 -26.87 10.80 -22.53
N THR A 193 -26.93 11.74 -21.57
CA THR A 193 -27.05 11.39 -20.15
C THR A 193 -28.52 11.25 -19.79
N PHE A 194 -28.88 10.10 -19.24
CA PHE A 194 -30.22 9.74 -18.79
C PHE A 194 -30.30 9.73 -17.26
N THR A 195 -31.47 10.05 -16.71
CA THR A 195 -31.78 9.94 -15.28
C THR A 195 -33.02 9.10 -15.09
N LEU A 196 -32.94 8.02 -14.30
CA LEU A 196 -34.11 7.23 -13.91
C LEU A 196 -34.89 7.99 -12.83
N LEU A 197 -36.18 8.24 -13.06
CA LEU A 197 -36.99 9.14 -12.23
C LEU A 197 -37.91 8.40 -11.23
N GLU A 198 -38.53 7.30 -11.66
CA GLU A 198 -39.53 6.57 -10.87
C GLU A 198 -39.39 5.04 -10.97
N ASN A 199 -39.99 4.30 -10.03
CA ASN A 199 -40.09 2.83 -10.09
C ASN A 199 -40.71 2.38 -11.42
N GLY A 200 -40.17 1.29 -11.98
CA GLY A 200 -40.56 0.78 -13.29
C GLY A 200 -40.09 1.65 -14.46
N ALA A 201 -38.99 2.40 -14.31
CA ALA A 201 -38.39 3.15 -15.41
C ALA A 201 -37.91 2.19 -16.51
N VAL A 202 -38.18 2.53 -17.77
CA VAL A 202 -37.75 1.72 -18.93
C VAL A 202 -36.92 2.59 -19.84
N LEU A 203 -35.70 2.14 -20.13
CA LEU A 203 -34.78 2.82 -21.04
C LEU A 203 -34.15 1.80 -22.00
N THR A 204 -34.52 1.88 -23.27
CA THR A 204 -33.97 1.06 -24.35
C THR A 204 -33.76 1.90 -25.60
N ALA A 205 -33.36 1.28 -26.71
CA ALA A 205 -33.30 1.93 -28.02
C ALA A 205 -34.68 2.33 -28.60
N SER A 206 -35.78 1.82 -28.03
CA SER A 206 -37.14 2.02 -28.55
C SER A 206 -38.17 2.41 -27.48
N ALA A 207 -37.80 2.38 -26.20
CA ALA A 207 -38.66 2.76 -25.10
C ALA A 207 -37.93 3.72 -24.15
N ASN A 208 -38.58 4.84 -23.83
CA ASN A 208 -38.18 5.77 -22.77
C ASN A 208 -39.44 6.07 -21.95
N ASN A 209 -39.48 5.59 -20.71
CA ASN A 209 -40.60 5.82 -19.81
C ASN A 209 -40.06 6.06 -18.39
N LYS A 210 -40.48 7.18 -17.77
CA LYS A 210 -40.01 7.63 -16.45
C LYS A 210 -38.50 7.86 -16.40
N VAL A 211 -37.95 8.38 -17.50
CA VAL A 211 -36.54 8.71 -17.66
C VAL A 211 -36.44 10.14 -18.21
N SER A 212 -35.42 10.88 -17.79
CA SER A 212 -35.07 12.19 -18.35
C SER A 212 -33.75 12.11 -19.13
N PRO A 213 -33.56 12.79 -20.26
CA PRO A 213 -34.59 13.54 -20.99
C PRO A 213 -35.64 12.60 -21.59
N ALA A 214 -36.90 13.07 -21.60
CA ALA A 214 -37.97 12.39 -22.32
C ALA A 214 -37.67 12.39 -23.84
N ASP A 215 -38.23 11.42 -24.56
CA ASP A 215 -38.13 11.29 -26.03
C ASP A 215 -36.69 11.13 -26.58
N LYS A 216 -35.76 10.69 -25.72
CA LYS A 216 -34.40 10.25 -26.11
C LYS A 216 -34.22 8.79 -25.76
N PHE A 217 -33.37 8.09 -26.49
CA PHE A 217 -33.19 6.65 -26.37
C PHE A 217 -31.71 6.31 -26.26
N LEU A 218 -31.42 5.13 -25.70
CA LEU A 218 -30.06 4.59 -25.78
C LEU A 218 -29.71 4.32 -27.25
N THR A 219 -28.45 4.55 -27.58
CA THR A 219 -27.90 4.49 -28.93
C THR A 219 -26.64 3.65 -28.92
N ALA A 220 -26.15 3.21 -30.08
CA ALA A 220 -24.82 2.58 -30.22
C ALA A 220 -23.66 3.59 -30.09
N SER A 221 -23.76 4.51 -29.15
CA SER A 221 -22.77 5.53 -28.84
C SER A 221 -22.72 5.66 -27.34
N ASN A 222 -21.53 5.82 -26.76
CA ASN A 222 -21.34 5.84 -25.30
C ASN A 222 -22.30 6.81 -24.61
N ASN A 223 -23.29 6.26 -23.93
CA ASN A 223 -24.31 6.91 -23.14
C ASN A 223 -24.00 6.80 -21.65
N THR A 224 -24.69 7.61 -20.85
CA THR A 224 -24.59 7.54 -19.39
C THR A 224 -25.99 7.47 -18.80
N VAL A 225 -26.22 6.53 -17.88
CA VAL A 225 -27.45 6.38 -17.13
C VAL A 225 -27.16 6.65 -15.66
N GLN A 226 -27.90 7.57 -15.06
CA GLN A 226 -27.76 7.94 -13.66
C GLN A 226 -29.03 7.61 -12.90
N ALA A 227 -28.89 6.99 -11.75
CA ALA A 227 -29.99 6.72 -10.84
C ALA A 227 -29.58 7.12 -9.42
N LEU A 228 -30.16 8.21 -8.91
CA LEU A 228 -29.89 8.66 -7.54
C LEU A 228 -30.24 7.57 -6.52
N THR A 229 -31.21 6.72 -6.85
CA THR A 229 -31.49 5.44 -6.22
C THR A 229 -31.89 4.48 -7.33
N PHE A 230 -31.41 3.23 -7.33
CA PHE A 230 -31.90 2.25 -8.29
C PHE A 230 -33.35 1.87 -7.94
N LEU A 231 -34.26 2.17 -8.85
CA LEU A 231 -35.70 2.09 -8.62
C LEU A 231 -36.22 0.70 -8.99
N ASN A 232 -37.11 0.15 -8.17
CA ASN A 232 -37.55 -1.23 -8.34
C ASN A 232 -38.32 -1.42 -9.65
N GLY A 233 -38.10 -2.57 -10.31
CA GLY A 233 -38.72 -2.91 -11.59
C GLY A 233 -38.21 -2.12 -12.79
N SER A 234 -37.12 -1.34 -12.65
CA SER A 234 -36.55 -0.63 -13.79
C SER A 234 -35.85 -1.58 -14.77
N PHE A 235 -35.97 -1.31 -16.07
CA PHE A 235 -35.35 -2.06 -17.16
C PHE A 235 -34.50 -1.13 -18.02
N VAL A 236 -33.20 -1.45 -18.14
CA VAL A 236 -32.25 -0.69 -18.97
C VAL A 236 -31.59 -1.65 -19.93
N GLN A 237 -31.68 -1.39 -21.24
CA GLN A 237 -31.07 -2.22 -22.27
C GLN A 237 -30.36 -1.35 -23.30
N ASP A 238 -29.05 -1.47 -23.36
CA ASP A 238 -28.25 -0.87 -24.42
C ASP A 238 -28.41 -1.69 -25.72
N PRO A 239 -28.73 -1.05 -26.86
CA PRO A 239 -28.72 -1.71 -28.17
C PRO A 239 -27.36 -2.21 -28.66
N SER A 240 -26.24 -1.76 -28.08
CA SER A 240 -24.90 -2.09 -28.50
C SER A 240 -24.12 -2.79 -27.37
N THR A 241 -23.02 -3.46 -27.73
CA THR A 241 -22.08 -4.10 -26.77
C THR A 241 -20.63 -3.65 -27.02
N SER A 242 -20.47 -2.67 -27.91
CA SER A 242 -19.19 -2.30 -28.55
C SER A 242 -18.70 -0.91 -28.16
N ASP A 243 -19.61 -0.10 -27.65
CA ASP A 243 -19.44 1.16 -26.96
C ASP A 243 -19.07 0.93 -25.49
N ASN A 244 -19.03 2.03 -24.74
CA ASN A 244 -18.64 2.09 -23.35
C ASN A 244 -19.72 2.79 -22.52
N ASP A 245 -20.92 2.22 -22.52
CA ASP A 245 -22.04 2.74 -21.73
C ASP A 245 -21.76 2.61 -20.23
N ILE A 246 -22.18 3.63 -19.48
CA ILE A 246 -22.02 3.67 -18.02
C ILE A 246 -23.37 3.84 -17.34
N LEU A 247 -23.68 2.95 -16.41
CA LEU A 247 -24.77 3.14 -15.46
C LEU A 247 -24.22 3.38 -14.06
N THR A 248 -24.64 4.47 -13.42
CA THR A 248 -24.34 4.79 -12.02
C THR A 248 -25.62 4.72 -11.19
N ALA A 249 -25.59 3.99 -10.07
CA ALA A 249 -26.76 3.90 -9.21
C ALA A 249 -26.44 3.73 -7.73
N GLN A 250 -27.20 4.41 -6.86
CA GLN A 250 -27.18 4.13 -5.43
C GLN A 250 -28.20 3.03 -5.07
N ILE A 251 -27.81 2.08 -4.25
CA ILE A 251 -28.67 1.04 -3.69
C ILE A 251 -28.93 1.40 -2.23
N VAL A 252 -30.20 1.60 -1.87
CA VAL A 252 -30.64 2.00 -0.52
C VAL A 252 -31.60 0.98 0.13
N PHE A 253 -32.19 0.10 -0.66
CA PHE A 253 -33.02 -1.04 -0.24
C PHE A 253 -32.80 -2.23 -1.18
N GLY A 254 -33.39 -3.38 -0.87
CA GLY A 254 -33.29 -4.60 -1.68
C GLY A 254 -33.83 -4.43 -3.10
N VAL A 255 -33.02 -4.70 -4.12
CA VAL A 255 -33.41 -4.60 -5.54
C VAL A 255 -32.86 -5.75 -6.39
N THR A 256 -33.54 -6.05 -7.49
CA THR A 256 -33.09 -6.99 -8.53
C THR A 256 -33.09 -6.25 -9.88
N PRO A 257 -32.00 -5.55 -10.24
CA PRO A 257 -31.92 -4.77 -11.47
C PRO A 257 -32.04 -5.64 -12.72
N ASN A 258 -32.81 -5.19 -13.70
CA ASN A 258 -32.84 -5.78 -15.03
C ASN A 258 -32.05 -4.87 -15.99
N ILE A 259 -30.79 -5.24 -16.25
CA ILE A 259 -29.85 -4.42 -17.03
C ILE A 259 -29.18 -5.30 -18.08
N GLU A 260 -29.24 -4.90 -19.33
CA GLU A 260 -28.62 -5.62 -20.44
C GLU A 260 -27.65 -4.72 -21.21
N ASN A 261 -26.50 -5.29 -21.54
CA ASN A 261 -25.46 -4.75 -22.41
C ASN A 261 -24.74 -3.48 -21.96
N ILE A 262 -25.12 -2.85 -20.84
CA ILE A 262 -24.35 -1.75 -20.27
C ILE A 262 -22.95 -2.23 -19.86
N GLU A 263 -21.90 -1.71 -20.49
CA GLU A 263 -20.53 -2.18 -20.27
C GLU A 263 -20.02 -1.96 -18.86
N THR A 264 -20.31 -0.79 -18.29
CA THR A 264 -19.83 -0.41 -16.97
C THR A 264 -20.99 -0.07 -16.06
N ILE A 265 -21.15 -0.83 -14.99
CA ILE A 265 -22.15 -0.57 -13.96
C ILE A 265 -21.43 -0.19 -12.67
N GLN A 266 -21.86 0.89 -12.04
CA GLN A 266 -21.27 1.44 -10.84
C GLN A 266 -22.34 1.55 -9.74
N PHE A 267 -22.24 0.70 -8.73
CA PHE A 267 -23.14 0.72 -7.59
C PHE A 267 -22.51 1.39 -6.37
N SER A 268 -23.30 2.17 -5.63
CA SER A 268 -22.96 2.66 -4.29
C SER A 268 -23.99 2.17 -3.28
N GLY A 269 -23.55 1.59 -2.18
CA GLY A 269 -24.41 1.15 -1.09
C GLY A 269 -24.68 2.23 -0.04
N THR A 270 -25.10 1.80 1.14
CA THR A 270 -25.33 2.67 2.32
C THR A 270 -24.88 1.97 3.59
N ALA A 271 -24.89 2.67 4.73
CA ALA A 271 -24.58 2.05 6.02
C ALA A 271 -25.48 0.84 6.38
N ALA A 272 -26.72 0.80 5.86
CA ALA A 272 -27.68 -0.27 6.10
C ALA A 272 -27.33 -1.60 5.39
N SER A 273 -26.29 -1.63 4.55
CA SER A 273 -25.88 -2.80 3.76
C SER A 273 -27.03 -3.41 2.94
N PRO A 274 -27.70 -2.63 2.08
CA PRO A 274 -28.81 -3.13 1.27
C PRO A 274 -28.33 -4.18 0.26
N THR A 275 -29.28 -4.98 -0.22
CA THR A 275 -29.02 -6.08 -1.16
C THR A 275 -29.27 -5.66 -2.60
N VAL A 276 -28.35 -6.00 -3.50
CA VAL A 276 -28.56 -5.98 -4.95
C VAL A 276 -28.37 -7.39 -5.49
N ASP A 277 -29.39 -7.94 -6.14
CA ASP A 277 -29.30 -9.21 -6.83
C ASP A 277 -29.04 -8.98 -8.33
N ILE A 278 -27.86 -9.39 -8.78
CA ILE A 278 -27.41 -9.18 -10.17
C ILE A 278 -27.82 -10.32 -11.11
N ALA A 279 -28.74 -11.20 -10.69
CA ALA A 279 -29.25 -12.30 -11.48
C ALA A 279 -29.75 -11.89 -12.88
N ASN A 280 -30.33 -10.69 -13.02
CA ASN A 280 -30.89 -10.19 -14.28
C ASN A 280 -29.98 -9.19 -15.01
N ILE A 281 -28.69 -9.11 -14.64
CA ILE A 281 -27.70 -8.25 -15.31
C ILE A 281 -26.93 -9.04 -16.37
N SER A 282 -26.74 -8.52 -17.59
CA SER A 282 -25.97 -9.20 -18.66
C SER A 282 -25.13 -8.23 -19.50
N GLY A 283 -24.11 -8.76 -20.20
CA GLY A 283 -23.27 -7.96 -21.12
C GLY A 283 -22.25 -7.02 -20.45
N VAL A 284 -22.11 -7.08 -19.13
CA VAL A 284 -21.23 -6.18 -18.36
C VAL A 284 -19.76 -6.56 -18.52
N LYS A 285 -18.91 -5.57 -18.80
CA LYS A 285 -17.45 -5.69 -18.81
C LYS A 285 -16.87 -5.36 -17.43
N ASN A 286 -17.41 -4.31 -16.78
CA ASN A 286 -16.94 -3.81 -15.49
C ASN A 286 -18.10 -3.56 -14.53
N LEU A 287 -18.21 -4.39 -13.48
CA LEU A 287 -19.12 -4.13 -12.36
C LEU A 287 -18.33 -3.56 -11.19
N VAL A 288 -18.57 -2.29 -10.85
CA VAL A 288 -17.80 -1.52 -9.88
C VAL A 288 -18.65 -1.20 -8.65
N ILE A 289 -18.12 -1.46 -7.47
CA ILE A 289 -18.70 -1.00 -6.20
C ILE A 289 -17.91 0.23 -5.76
N LYS A 290 -18.57 1.40 -5.84
CA LYS A 290 -17.96 2.71 -5.65
C LYS A 290 -17.80 3.08 -4.18
N SER A 291 -18.84 2.87 -3.37
CA SER A 291 -18.86 3.29 -1.96
C SER A 291 -19.97 2.59 -1.16
N GLY A 292 -19.94 2.72 0.16
CA GLY A 292 -21.00 2.26 1.07
C GLY A 292 -21.03 0.74 1.28
N ASN A 293 -21.72 0.31 2.34
CA ASN A 293 -21.92 -1.12 2.57
C ASN A 293 -22.93 -1.66 1.55
N LEU A 294 -22.65 -2.83 0.98
CA LEU A 294 -23.52 -3.44 -0.03
C LEU A 294 -23.43 -4.95 0.05
N GLN A 295 -24.58 -5.62 0.00
CA GLN A 295 -24.64 -7.05 -0.26
C GLN A 295 -24.95 -7.30 -1.74
N VAL A 296 -24.15 -8.13 -2.39
CA VAL A 296 -24.33 -8.54 -3.79
C VAL A 296 -24.70 -10.01 -3.82
N ASN A 297 -25.90 -10.31 -4.32
CA ASN A 297 -26.39 -11.66 -4.54
C ASN A 297 -26.11 -12.09 -5.99
N THR A 298 -25.95 -13.39 -6.23
CA THR A 298 -25.47 -13.94 -7.51
C THR A 298 -24.07 -13.41 -7.85
N ALA A 299 -23.21 -13.29 -6.83
CA ALA A 299 -21.90 -12.64 -6.94
C ALA A 299 -20.87 -13.42 -7.79
N GLU A 300 -21.12 -14.69 -8.13
CA GLU A 300 -20.32 -15.47 -9.08
C GLU A 300 -20.46 -14.98 -10.53
N LYS A 301 -21.49 -14.19 -10.83
CA LYS A 301 -21.86 -13.88 -12.21
C LYS A 301 -20.81 -13.02 -12.92
N PHE A 302 -20.22 -12.07 -12.20
CA PHE A 302 -19.24 -11.13 -12.72
C PHE A 302 -18.16 -10.83 -11.68
N PRO A 303 -16.91 -10.54 -12.10
CA PRO A 303 -15.92 -9.94 -11.22
C PRO A 303 -16.41 -8.58 -10.69
N LEU A 304 -16.40 -8.41 -9.37
CA LEU A 304 -16.79 -7.18 -8.67
C LEU A 304 -15.54 -6.35 -8.40
N THR A 305 -15.48 -5.12 -8.90
CA THR A 305 -14.34 -4.23 -8.67
C THR A 305 -14.64 -3.25 -7.55
N LEU A 306 -13.90 -3.31 -6.44
CA LEU A 306 -13.93 -2.26 -5.42
C LEU A 306 -13.15 -1.06 -5.95
N ALA A 307 -13.80 0.10 -6.00
CA ALA A 307 -13.18 1.33 -6.49
C ALA A 307 -12.01 1.78 -5.60
N ALA A 308 -11.09 2.56 -6.19
CA ALA A 308 -10.02 3.22 -5.44
C ALA A 308 -10.63 4.05 -4.28
N GLY A 309 -10.08 3.91 -3.08
CA GLY A 309 -10.60 4.56 -1.87
C GLY A 309 -11.85 3.92 -1.25
N TYR A 310 -12.33 2.78 -1.77
CA TYR A 310 -13.39 2.02 -1.12
C TYR A 310 -12.98 1.69 0.33
N SER A 311 -13.92 1.90 1.26
CA SER A 311 -13.71 1.85 2.72
C SER A 311 -15.01 1.44 3.42
N SER A 312 -15.62 0.36 2.96
CA SER A 312 -16.91 -0.13 3.45
C SER A 312 -17.00 -1.65 3.38
N GLN A 313 -18.13 -2.23 3.79
CA GLN A 313 -18.34 -3.67 3.75
C GLN A 313 -18.97 -4.12 2.42
N LEU A 314 -18.31 -5.05 1.73
CA LEU A 314 -18.91 -5.83 0.66
C LEU A 314 -19.31 -7.21 1.21
N SER A 315 -20.58 -7.57 1.09
CA SER A 315 -21.08 -8.92 1.37
C SER A 315 -21.43 -9.64 0.07
N LEU A 316 -21.12 -10.93 0.00
CA LEU A 316 -21.26 -11.76 -1.19
C LEU A 316 -22.18 -12.95 -0.90
N GLU A 317 -23.15 -13.19 -1.77
CA GLU A 317 -24.00 -14.37 -1.75
C GLU A 317 -24.03 -14.98 -3.15
N LEU A 318 -23.85 -16.29 -3.26
CA LEU A 318 -23.84 -17.00 -4.53
C LEU A 318 -25.21 -17.61 -4.82
N ALA A 319 -25.62 -17.61 -6.10
CA ALA A 319 -26.76 -18.41 -6.54
C ALA A 319 -26.31 -19.83 -6.95
N ASP A 320 -25.14 -19.94 -7.59
CA ASP A 320 -24.47 -21.19 -7.94
C ASP A 320 -23.29 -21.45 -7.00
N PRO A 321 -23.44 -22.29 -5.96
CA PRO A 321 -22.41 -22.51 -4.94
C PRO A 321 -21.19 -23.28 -5.48
N THR A 322 -21.20 -23.70 -6.75
CA THR A 322 -20.07 -24.39 -7.40
C THR A 322 -19.11 -23.43 -8.09
N LYS A 323 -19.47 -22.15 -8.22
CA LYS A 323 -18.66 -21.13 -8.90
C LYS A 323 -18.11 -20.13 -7.91
N ALA A 324 -16.84 -19.77 -8.09
CA ALA A 324 -16.19 -18.78 -7.25
C ALA A 324 -16.72 -17.36 -7.53
N SER A 325 -16.78 -16.53 -6.48
CA SER A 325 -16.89 -15.07 -6.66
C SER A 325 -15.50 -14.47 -6.89
N THR A 326 -15.45 -13.32 -7.55
CA THR A 326 -14.19 -12.59 -7.77
C THR A 326 -14.35 -11.14 -7.35
N VAL A 327 -13.43 -10.66 -6.51
CA VAL A 327 -13.35 -9.28 -6.02
C VAL A 327 -12.01 -8.68 -6.46
N ASN A 328 -12.04 -7.71 -7.37
CA ASN A 328 -10.87 -6.94 -7.76
C ASN A 328 -10.66 -5.76 -6.79
N LEU A 329 -9.45 -5.60 -6.25
CA LEU A 329 -9.06 -4.45 -5.43
C LEU A 329 -8.34 -3.42 -6.30
N ALA A 330 -8.96 -2.28 -6.56
CA ALA A 330 -8.40 -1.21 -7.39
C ALA A 330 -7.83 -0.03 -6.57
N GLY A 331 -7.22 -0.32 -5.40
CA GLY A 331 -6.60 0.69 -4.54
C GLY A 331 -7.45 1.00 -3.32
N THR A 332 -7.88 -0.04 -2.59
CA THR A 332 -8.75 0.12 -1.42
C THR A 332 -7.97 0.65 -0.22
N VAL A 333 -8.66 1.35 0.68
CA VAL A 333 -8.07 1.89 1.91
C VAL A 333 -8.65 1.19 3.13
N ALA A 334 -8.10 1.53 4.31
CA ALA A 334 -8.62 1.06 5.58
C ALA A 334 -10.12 1.37 5.73
N GLY A 335 -10.87 0.43 6.29
CA GLY A 335 -12.32 0.43 6.39
C GLY A 335 -13.01 -0.64 5.53
N THR A 336 -12.28 -1.26 4.59
CA THR A 336 -12.82 -2.30 3.73
C THR A 336 -12.96 -3.65 4.44
N THR A 337 -14.12 -4.28 4.29
CA THR A 337 -14.42 -5.65 4.76
C THR A 337 -15.02 -6.49 3.64
N ILE A 338 -14.62 -7.75 3.54
CA ILE A 338 -15.21 -8.73 2.61
C ILE A 338 -15.87 -9.85 3.41
N VAL A 339 -17.16 -10.05 3.19
CA VAL A 339 -17.95 -11.09 3.86
C VAL A 339 -18.53 -12.02 2.82
N ASP A 340 -18.19 -13.29 2.91
CA ASP A 340 -18.94 -14.36 2.28
C ASP A 340 -20.08 -14.81 3.18
N VAL A 341 -21.30 -14.79 2.65
CA VAL A 341 -22.53 -15.03 3.41
C VAL A 341 -22.86 -16.51 3.57
N ASP A 342 -22.69 -17.33 2.52
CA ASP A 342 -23.06 -18.76 2.55
C ASP A 342 -22.53 -19.57 1.34
N SER A 343 -21.26 -19.39 0.96
CA SER A 343 -20.73 -19.98 -0.28
C SER A 343 -19.93 -21.26 -0.06
N ALA A 344 -20.10 -22.26 -0.93
CA ALA A 344 -19.28 -23.48 -0.95
C ALA A 344 -18.10 -23.42 -1.96
N ALA A 345 -17.89 -22.28 -2.61
CA ALA A 345 -16.81 -22.04 -3.57
C ALA A 345 -15.90 -20.90 -3.11
N ASN A 346 -14.70 -20.84 -3.68
CA ASN A 346 -13.69 -19.86 -3.31
C ASN A 346 -14.16 -18.41 -3.53
N VAL A 347 -13.62 -17.51 -2.71
CA VAL A 347 -13.66 -16.07 -2.95
C VAL A 347 -12.29 -15.66 -3.49
N ASN A 348 -12.23 -15.28 -4.76
CA ASN A 348 -10.99 -14.82 -5.39
C ASN A 348 -10.82 -13.32 -5.11
N ILE A 349 -9.74 -12.94 -4.45
CA ILE A 349 -9.35 -11.55 -4.22
C ILE A 349 -8.20 -11.23 -5.18
N VAL A 350 -8.45 -10.36 -6.16
CA VAL A 350 -7.48 -10.00 -7.20
C VAL A 350 -6.98 -8.59 -6.97
N VAL A 351 -5.72 -8.45 -6.57
CA VAL A 351 -5.12 -7.16 -6.21
C VAL A 351 -4.61 -6.48 -7.48
N LYS A 352 -5.28 -5.41 -7.92
CA LYS A 352 -4.96 -4.65 -9.14
C LYS A 352 -4.20 -3.35 -8.87
N ALA A 353 -4.27 -2.85 -7.64
CA ALA A 353 -3.49 -1.72 -7.12
C ALA A 353 -3.21 -1.96 -5.62
N ASP A 354 -2.15 -1.33 -5.09
CA ASP A 354 -1.78 -1.47 -3.68
C ASP A 354 -3.00 -1.19 -2.78
N SER A 355 -3.32 -2.15 -1.92
CA SER A 355 -4.60 -2.18 -1.23
C SER A 355 -4.45 -2.57 0.24
N VAL A 356 -5.33 -2.00 1.06
CA VAL A 356 -5.49 -2.35 2.46
C VAL A 356 -6.90 -2.87 2.69
N LEU A 357 -7.00 -4.05 3.31
CA LEU A 357 -8.24 -4.59 3.87
C LEU A 357 -8.16 -4.48 5.38
N LYS A 358 -9.11 -3.76 5.97
CA LYS A 358 -9.19 -3.53 7.41
C LYS A 358 -10.59 -3.12 7.79
N ASN A 359 -11.22 -3.79 8.75
CA ASN A 359 -12.48 -3.31 9.29
C ASN A 359 -12.27 -2.01 10.09
N SER A 360 -13.15 -1.02 9.91
CA SER A 360 -13.14 0.20 10.73
C SER A 360 -13.40 -0.09 12.21
N ASP A 361 -14.17 -1.13 12.52
CA ASP A 361 -14.36 -1.67 13.85
C ASP A 361 -13.44 -2.89 14.04
N ALA A 362 -12.39 -2.73 14.87
CA ALA A 362 -11.42 -3.77 15.13
C ALA A 362 -11.97 -5.01 15.87
N THR A 363 -13.22 -4.94 16.38
CA THR A 363 -13.89 -6.09 17.01
C THR A 363 -14.56 -7.01 15.98
N LEU A 364 -14.76 -6.52 14.76
CA LEU A 364 -15.41 -7.24 13.67
C LEU A 364 -14.38 -7.88 12.73
N ASP A 365 -14.87 -8.82 11.93
CA ASP A 365 -14.06 -9.51 10.92
C ASP A 365 -13.73 -8.56 9.75
N THR A 366 -12.48 -8.56 9.28
CA THR A 366 -12.03 -7.95 8.03
C THR A 366 -12.32 -8.86 6.84
N ILE A 367 -12.15 -10.18 7.05
CA ILE A 367 -12.51 -11.24 6.11
C ILE A 367 -13.33 -12.29 6.86
N LYS A 368 -14.47 -12.66 6.32
CA LYS A 368 -15.38 -13.60 6.99
C LYS A 368 -16.04 -14.55 6.00
N SER A 369 -16.02 -15.85 6.31
CA SER A 369 -17.01 -16.80 5.84
C SER A 369 -18.04 -17.01 6.96
N LYS A 370 -19.33 -16.81 6.67
CA LYS A 370 -20.44 -17.02 7.63
C LYS A 370 -20.91 -18.47 7.65
N ALA A 371 -20.88 -19.14 6.51
CA ALA A 371 -21.24 -20.54 6.30
C ALA A 371 -20.62 -21.04 4.98
N GLY A 372 -20.46 -22.36 4.85
CA GLY A 372 -19.83 -22.99 3.68
C GLY A 372 -18.39 -23.46 3.90
N ASN A 373 -17.77 -23.97 2.83
CA ASN A 373 -16.37 -24.41 2.80
C ASN A 373 -15.66 -23.66 1.67
N ASN A 374 -14.98 -22.57 1.98
CA ASN A 374 -14.43 -21.69 0.97
C ASN A 374 -13.05 -21.16 1.34
N ASN A 375 -12.16 -21.15 0.34
CA ASN A 375 -10.87 -20.48 0.47
C ASN A 375 -10.99 -19.02 0.05
N PHE A 376 -10.21 -18.17 0.70
CA PHE A 376 -9.96 -16.80 0.23
C PHE A 376 -8.65 -16.83 -0.57
N VAL A 377 -8.77 -16.84 -1.90
CA VAL A 377 -7.64 -17.01 -2.82
C VAL A 377 -7.17 -15.65 -3.29
N ILE A 378 -5.92 -15.29 -3.00
CA ILE A 378 -5.32 -13.99 -3.32
C ILE A 378 -4.45 -14.14 -4.57
N SER A 379 -4.59 -13.21 -5.51
CA SER A 379 -3.78 -13.14 -6.73
C SER A 379 -3.53 -11.69 -7.13
N GLY A 380 -2.63 -11.46 -8.10
CA GLY A 380 -2.24 -10.13 -8.56
C GLY A 380 -0.77 -9.81 -8.27
N ASP A 381 -0.34 -8.64 -8.71
CA ASP A 381 1.06 -8.20 -8.72
C ASP A 381 1.33 -6.96 -7.85
N LYS A 382 0.31 -6.49 -7.12
CA LYS A 382 0.36 -5.32 -6.26
C LYS A 382 0.29 -5.72 -4.80
N ASN A 383 0.75 -4.86 -3.90
CA ASN A 383 0.87 -5.21 -2.50
C ASN A 383 -0.49 -5.24 -1.80
N LEU A 384 -0.64 -6.18 -0.87
CA LEU A 384 -1.85 -6.32 -0.07
C LEU A 384 -1.49 -6.34 1.42
N THR A 385 -2.11 -5.42 2.16
CA THR A 385 -2.13 -5.50 3.62
C THR A 385 -3.51 -5.96 4.09
N ILE A 386 -3.56 -7.03 4.88
CA ILE A 386 -4.75 -7.46 5.60
C ILE A 386 -4.50 -7.18 7.09
N ASP A 387 -5.23 -6.23 7.66
CA ASP A 387 -5.12 -5.85 9.06
C ASP A 387 -6.47 -6.07 9.76
N GLY A 388 -6.54 -7.08 10.61
CA GLY A 388 -7.71 -7.37 11.43
C GLY A 388 -8.10 -8.84 11.45
N LYS A 389 -9.30 -9.10 11.96
CA LYS A 389 -9.75 -10.44 12.29
C LYS A 389 -10.18 -11.21 11.04
N ILE A 390 -9.79 -12.48 10.94
CA ILE A 390 -10.21 -13.40 9.88
C ILE A 390 -10.98 -14.56 10.52
N THR A 391 -12.17 -14.86 10.01
CA THR A 391 -12.96 -16.01 10.44
C THR A 391 -13.35 -16.85 9.22
N VAL A 392 -12.91 -18.11 9.19
CA VAL A 392 -13.38 -19.12 8.24
C VAL A 392 -14.26 -20.15 8.95
N THR A 393 -15.10 -20.85 8.18
CA THR A 393 -16.14 -21.73 8.75
C THR A 393 -15.59 -23.13 9.03
N ASN A 394 -14.89 -23.72 8.06
CA ASN A 394 -14.31 -25.05 8.17
C ASN A 394 -12.79 -25.01 8.34
N LEU A 395 -12.34 -25.04 9.60
CA LEU A 395 -10.92 -24.99 9.95
C LEU A 395 -10.07 -26.16 9.41
N ALA A 396 -10.68 -27.22 8.87
CA ALA A 396 -9.92 -28.33 8.28
C ALA A 396 -9.56 -28.09 6.80
N THR A 397 -10.33 -27.28 6.08
CA THR A 397 -10.16 -27.08 4.63
C THR A 397 -9.93 -25.64 4.25
N ASP A 398 -10.63 -24.73 4.92
CA ASP A 398 -10.68 -23.32 4.56
C ASP A 398 -9.38 -22.64 4.95
N ARG A 399 -8.88 -21.82 4.02
CA ARG A 399 -7.59 -21.15 4.16
C ARG A 399 -7.59 -19.77 3.54
N LEU A 400 -6.63 -18.96 3.97
CA LEU A 400 -6.15 -17.82 3.21
C LEU A 400 -5.04 -18.34 2.29
N ASP A 401 -5.24 -18.23 0.98
CA ASP A 401 -4.36 -18.83 -0.02
C ASP A 401 -3.78 -17.75 -0.95
N ALA A 402 -2.53 -17.35 -0.73
CA ALA A 402 -1.83 -16.43 -1.62
C ALA A 402 -0.86 -17.13 -2.58
N THR A 403 -0.97 -18.45 -2.81
CA THR A 403 0.02 -19.24 -3.57
C THR A 403 0.43 -18.61 -4.91
N ASP A 404 -0.52 -17.99 -5.63
CA ASP A 404 -0.28 -17.37 -6.94
C ASP A 404 -0.02 -15.86 -6.91
N PHE A 405 -0.05 -15.25 -5.73
CA PHE A 405 0.18 -13.83 -5.53
C PHE A 405 1.67 -13.48 -5.73
N THR A 406 1.95 -12.47 -6.56
CA THR A 406 3.33 -12.00 -6.80
C THR A 406 3.64 -10.66 -6.15
N GLY A 407 2.63 -9.96 -5.64
CA GLY A 407 2.82 -8.81 -4.77
C GLY A 407 3.12 -9.22 -3.34
N LYS A 408 3.61 -8.28 -2.52
CA LYS A 408 3.88 -8.55 -1.10
C LYS A 408 2.59 -8.66 -0.30
N LEU A 409 2.45 -9.75 0.46
CA LEU A 409 1.42 -9.93 1.46
C LEU A 409 1.92 -9.49 2.84
N THR A 410 1.19 -8.57 3.46
CA THR A 410 1.35 -8.23 4.88
C THR A 410 0.09 -8.60 5.63
N LEU A 411 0.16 -9.63 6.47
CA LEU A 411 -0.96 -10.10 7.30
C LEU A 411 -0.73 -9.72 8.77
N ASN A 412 -1.54 -8.79 9.28
CA ASN A 412 -1.63 -8.47 10.71
C ASN A 412 -2.91 -9.10 11.27
N LEU A 413 -2.78 -10.30 11.84
CA LEU A 413 -3.93 -11.11 12.22
C LEU A 413 -4.55 -10.63 13.55
N GLY A 414 -5.80 -10.17 13.49
CA GLY A 414 -6.54 -9.64 14.63
C GLY A 414 -6.89 -10.69 15.69
N ALA A 415 -7.09 -10.23 16.93
CA ALA A 415 -7.44 -11.10 18.06
C ALA A 415 -8.75 -11.87 17.82
N GLY A 416 -8.82 -13.11 18.29
CA GLY A 416 -10.00 -13.96 18.13
C GLY A 416 -10.26 -14.44 16.70
N SER A 417 -9.30 -14.29 15.79
CA SER A 417 -9.35 -14.88 14.45
C SER A 417 -9.52 -16.40 14.53
N LYS A 418 -10.33 -16.95 13.63
CA LYS A 418 -10.59 -18.38 13.50
C LYS A 418 -10.15 -18.82 12.12
N ILE A 419 -8.84 -19.02 11.98
CA ILE A 419 -8.18 -19.51 10.77
C ILE A 419 -7.00 -20.38 11.19
N THR A 420 -6.82 -21.49 10.49
CA THR A 420 -5.81 -22.53 10.81
C THR A 420 -4.91 -22.84 9.63
N GLN A 421 -5.17 -22.26 8.46
CA GLN A 421 -4.37 -22.46 7.25
C GLN A 421 -4.12 -21.11 6.58
N ILE A 422 -2.85 -20.76 6.46
CA ILE A 422 -2.36 -19.52 5.84
C ILE A 422 -1.25 -19.89 4.88
N VAL A 423 -1.35 -19.45 3.63
CA VAL A 423 -0.32 -19.64 2.60
C VAL A 423 0.07 -18.27 2.05
N GLY A 424 1.37 -17.98 2.09
CA GLY A 424 2.00 -16.80 1.48
C GLY A 424 2.12 -16.89 -0.04
N GLY A 425 2.54 -15.79 -0.63
CA GLY A 425 2.77 -15.61 -2.05
C GLY A 425 4.17 -15.93 -2.48
N LYS A 426 4.58 -15.31 -3.59
CA LYS A 426 5.87 -15.56 -4.25
C LYS A 426 6.97 -14.57 -3.85
N SER A 427 6.64 -13.60 -3.01
CA SER A 427 7.51 -12.51 -2.59
C SER A 427 7.72 -12.54 -1.08
N ASP A 428 8.65 -11.71 -0.60
CA ASP A 428 8.96 -11.57 0.83
C ASP A 428 7.76 -11.07 1.66
N ASP A 429 7.03 -12.01 2.25
CA ASP A 429 5.80 -11.75 2.98
C ASP A 429 6.04 -11.54 4.47
N THR A 430 5.04 -10.97 5.14
CA THR A 430 5.10 -10.67 6.56
C THR A 430 3.82 -11.09 7.26
N PHE A 431 3.96 -11.95 8.27
CA PHE A 431 2.88 -12.47 9.08
C PHE A 431 3.05 -12.04 10.53
N THR A 432 2.12 -11.25 11.07
CA THR A 432 2.13 -10.78 12.46
C THR A 432 0.94 -11.37 13.22
N LEU A 433 1.21 -12.35 14.08
CA LEU A 433 0.23 -13.06 14.91
C LEU A 433 0.52 -12.77 16.39
N THR A 434 0.37 -11.50 16.78
CA THR A 434 0.72 -11.00 18.12
C THR A 434 -0.46 -10.42 18.90
N ALA A 435 -1.64 -10.35 18.27
CA ALA A 435 -2.84 -9.75 18.87
C ALA A 435 -3.35 -10.54 20.08
N ALA A 436 -3.04 -11.84 20.15
CA ALA A 436 -3.23 -12.68 21.33
C ALA A 436 -1.98 -13.55 21.59
N VAL A 437 -1.78 -13.96 22.84
CA VAL A 437 -0.72 -14.92 23.18
C VAL A 437 -1.09 -16.29 22.62
N ASN A 438 -0.12 -16.97 22.01
CA ASN A 438 -0.27 -18.27 21.35
C ASN A 438 -1.18 -18.27 20.12
N GLN A 439 -1.39 -17.13 19.47
CA GLN A 439 -2.27 -17.04 18.30
C GLN A 439 -1.83 -17.93 17.12
N ILE A 440 -0.53 -18.21 17.00
CA ILE A 440 0.02 -19.15 15.99
C ILE A 440 -0.30 -20.62 16.31
N ASN A 441 -0.66 -20.96 17.54
CA ASN A 441 -0.84 -22.36 17.94
C ASN A 441 -1.99 -23.02 17.17
N GLY A 442 -1.67 -24.10 16.45
CA GLY A 442 -2.62 -24.83 15.61
C GLY A 442 -2.85 -24.20 14.22
N VAL A 443 -2.06 -23.18 13.87
CA VAL A 443 -2.06 -22.60 12.52
C VAL A 443 -0.96 -23.25 11.70
N ASN A 444 -1.36 -23.82 10.56
CA ASN A 444 -0.47 -24.23 9.49
C ASN A 444 -0.17 -23.02 8.62
N LEU A 445 1.04 -22.48 8.74
CA LEU A 445 1.49 -21.30 8.03
C LEU A 445 2.63 -21.69 7.10
N ASN A 446 2.41 -21.51 5.80
CA ASN A 446 3.43 -21.70 4.78
C ASN A 446 3.80 -20.34 4.18
N GLY A 447 5.04 -19.86 4.32
CA GLY A 447 5.48 -18.60 3.69
C GLY A 447 5.59 -18.69 2.17
N ASN A 448 5.75 -19.91 1.64
CA ASN A 448 5.87 -20.24 0.23
C ASN A 448 7.21 -19.82 -0.37
N ASN A 449 7.26 -18.89 -1.33
CA ASN A 449 8.51 -18.43 -1.93
C ASN A 449 8.82 -17.02 -1.47
N GLY A 450 10.10 -16.68 -1.34
CA GLY A 450 10.53 -15.36 -0.86
C GLY A 450 11.37 -15.53 0.40
N THR A 451 11.71 -14.41 1.02
CA THR A 451 12.24 -14.36 2.39
C THR A 451 11.13 -13.89 3.32
N ASP A 452 10.51 -14.84 4.00
CA ASP A 452 9.30 -14.60 4.78
C ASP A 452 9.61 -14.35 6.25
N THR A 453 8.80 -13.49 6.87
CA THR A 453 8.92 -13.14 8.29
C THR A 453 7.64 -13.45 9.05
N LEU A 454 7.75 -14.25 10.11
CA LEU A 454 6.71 -14.51 11.09
C LEU A 454 7.02 -13.82 12.41
N THR A 455 6.17 -12.90 12.86
CA THR A 455 6.23 -12.30 14.20
C THR A 455 5.13 -12.86 15.09
N VAL A 456 5.49 -13.47 16.23
CA VAL A 456 4.56 -14.17 17.12
C VAL A 456 4.76 -13.80 18.59
N LYS A 457 3.71 -13.98 19.38
CA LYS A 457 3.75 -13.86 20.85
C LYS A 457 3.34 -15.19 21.46
N VAL A 458 4.27 -15.94 22.06
CA VAL A 458 4.03 -17.30 22.59
C VAL A 458 4.41 -17.37 24.07
N GLY A 459 3.58 -18.03 24.88
CA GLY A 459 3.83 -18.29 26.30
C GLY A 459 4.54 -19.63 26.56
N ASN A 460 4.43 -20.16 27.78
CA ASN A 460 5.07 -21.43 28.16
C ASN A 460 4.14 -22.65 28.03
N ALA A 461 2.84 -22.44 27.84
CA ALA A 461 1.83 -23.51 27.81
C ALA A 461 1.84 -24.32 26.50
N PHE A 462 2.29 -23.73 25.39
CA PHE A 462 2.21 -24.33 24.05
C PHE A 462 3.60 -24.48 23.46
N THR A 463 4.27 -25.59 23.82
CA THR A 463 5.66 -25.83 23.40
C THR A 463 5.79 -26.12 21.91
N THR A 464 4.71 -26.55 21.25
CA THR A 464 4.68 -26.91 19.82
C THR A 464 4.00 -25.84 18.97
N ALA A 465 3.94 -24.60 19.45
CA ALA A 465 3.11 -23.54 18.86
C ALA A 465 3.46 -23.21 17.40
N ILE A 466 4.70 -23.48 16.95
CA ILE A 466 5.18 -23.20 15.59
C ILE A 466 5.34 -24.46 14.72
N ASN A 467 4.86 -25.62 15.16
CA ASN A 467 5.06 -26.88 14.42
C ASN A 467 4.33 -26.93 13.06
N GLY A 468 3.35 -26.05 12.84
CA GLY A 468 2.67 -25.89 11.56
C GLY A 468 3.35 -24.89 10.62
N VAL A 469 4.50 -24.31 10.99
CA VAL A 469 5.21 -23.31 10.20
C VAL A 469 6.18 -23.99 9.24
N THR A 470 6.15 -23.61 7.96
CA THR A 470 7.06 -24.08 6.90
C THR A 470 7.42 -22.95 5.95
N ASN A 471 8.60 -23.03 5.30
CA ASN A 471 9.10 -22.02 4.34
C ASN A 471 9.00 -20.60 4.90
N VAL A 472 9.55 -20.38 6.10
CA VAL A 472 9.68 -19.06 6.71
C VAL A 472 11.12 -18.93 7.18
N GLU A 473 11.81 -17.88 6.74
CA GLU A 473 13.24 -17.70 6.98
C GLU A 473 13.51 -16.99 8.31
N THR A 474 12.55 -16.19 8.80
CA THR A 474 12.70 -15.44 10.05
C THR A 474 11.48 -15.57 10.96
N ILE A 475 11.71 -16.02 12.19
CA ILE A 475 10.72 -16.01 13.27
C ILE A 475 11.16 -15.03 14.36
N ILE A 476 10.33 -14.02 14.61
CA ILE A 476 10.53 -13.01 15.66
C ILE A 476 9.56 -13.28 16.80
N PHE A 477 10.08 -13.55 17.99
CA PHE A 477 9.31 -13.69 19.21
C PHE A 477 9.15 -12.33 19.91
N LYS A 478 7.90 -11.96 20.20
CA LYS A 478 7.54 -10.85 21.07
C LYS A 478 7.24 -11.34 22.48
N GLN A 479 7.73 -10.60 23.47
CA GLN A 479 7.64 -10.97 24.87
C GLN A 479 6.17 -11.16 25.33
N ALA A 480 5.88 -12.31 25.93
CA ALA A 480 4.62 -12.61 26.61
C ALA A 480 4.69 -12.31 28.12
N ALA A 481 3.56 -12.45 28.84
CA ALA A 481 3.55 -12.28 30.30
C ALA A 481 4.31 -13.41 31.04
N THR A 482 4.33 -14.59 30.44
CA THR A 482 5.09 -15.77 30.88
C THR A 482 6.35 -15.92 30.05
N ASN A 483 7.28 -16.77 30.49
CA ASN A 483 8.39 -17.24 29.65
C ASN A 483 7.86 -17.93 28.39
N THR A 484 8.69 -18.01 27.36
CA THR A 484 8.39 -18.69 26.10
C THR A 484 9.13 -20.01 26.06
N LYS A 485 8.43 -21.09 25.71
CA LYS A 485 9.05 -22.41 25.51
C LYS A 485 8.64 -22.97 24.16
N ILE A 486 9.61 -23.42 23.37
CA ILE A 486 9.43 -23.96 22.01
C ILE A 486 10.17 -25.29 21.89
N THR A 487 9.58 -26.23 21.18
CA THR A 487 10.17 -27.49 20.74
C THR A 487 9.77 -27.69 19.29
N THR A 488 10.76 -27.78 18.40
CA THR A 488 10.57 -27.79 16.95
C THR A 488 10.28 -29.20 16.42
N LEU A 489 9.99 -29.28 15.12
CA LEU A 489 10.03 -30.49 14.30
C LEU A 489 11.03 -30.30 13.17
N ASP A 490 11.49 -31.40 12.58
CA ASP A 490 12.37 -31.44 11.40
C ASP A 490 11.77 -30.77 10.15
N THR A 491 10.45 -30.56 10.12
CA THR A 491 9.77 -29.89 9.00
C THR A 491 9.83 -28.37 9.08
N LEU A 492 10.35 -27.80 10.18
CA LEU A 492 10.35 -26.36 10.40
C LEU A 492 11.38 -25.67 9.49
N VAL A 493 12.54 -26.28 9.27
CA VAL A 493 13.60 -25.73 8.43
C VAL A 493 13.78 -26.63 7.21
N ALA A 494 13.80 -26.04 6.02
CA ALA A 494 14.08 -26.81 4.81
C ALA A 494 15.53 -27.34 4.82
N SER A 495 15.77 -28.49 4.20
CA SER A 495 17.10 -29.08 4.11
C SER A 495 18.15 -28.12 3.56
N GLY A 496 19.23 -27.93 4.33
CA GLY A 496 20.34 -27.01 4.01
C GLY A 496 20.01 -25.53 4.18
N ALA A 497 18.79 -25.17 4.59
CA ALA A 497 18.42 -23.79 4.88
C ALA A 497 18.81 -23.39 6.31
N THR A 498 18.74 -22.09 6.61
CA THR A 498 18.94 -21.55 7.95
C THR A 498 17.74 -20.75 8.38
N LEU A 499 17.14 -21.11 9.52
CA LEU A 499 16.09 -20.33 10.14
C LEU A 499 16.67 -19.33 11.14
N THR A 500 16.34 -18.05 10.97
CA THR A 500 16.64 -17.03 11.97
C THR A 500 15.54 -17.00 13.03
N VAL A 501 15.92 -17.15 14.29
CA VAL A 501 15.05 -17.08 15.46
C VAL A 501 15.49 -15.91 16.33
N ASP A 502 14.62 -14.91 16.50
CA ASP A 502 14.94 -13.69 17.21
C ASP A 502 14.01 -13.44 18.41
N ALA A 503 14.54 -13.53 19.62
CA ALA A 503 13.89 -13.15 20.87
C ALA A 503 14.57 -11.96 21.56
N SER A 504 15.42 -11.19 20.85
CA SER A 504 16.15 -10.03 21.39
C SER A 504 15.24 -8.97 22.03
N SER A 505 13.95 -8.94 21.65
CA SER A 505 12.96 -8.05 22.26
C SER A 505 12.60 -8.40 23.72
N PHE A 506 13.08 -9.54 24.24
CA PHE A 506 12.77 -9.98 25.60
C PHE A 506 13.67 -9.27 26.61
N THR A 507 13.06 -8.45 27.48
CA THR A 507 13.74 -7.71 28.54
C THR A 507 13.76 -8.41 29.91
N THR A 508 12.77 -9.24 30.24
CA THR A 508 12.57 -9.81 31.60
C THR A 508 12.12 -11.27 31.60
N LYS A 509 11.84 -11.83 30.43
CA LYS A 509 11.34 -13.20 30.25
C LYS A 509 12.37 -14.00 29.49
N THR A 510 12.34 -15.31 29.71
CA THR A 510 13.28 -16.23 29.08
C THR A 510 12.66 -16.90 27.85
N LEU A 511 13.54 -17.27 26.92
CA LEU A 511 13.30 -18.21 25.84
C LEU A 511 13.93 -19.56 26.21
N THR A 512 13.13 -20.62 26.16
CA THR A 512 13.63 -22.00 26.08
C THR A 512 13.32 -22.51 24.68
N PHE A 513 14.32 -22.59 23.81
CA PHE A 513 14.19 -23.09 22.44
C PHE A 513 14.87 -24.45 22.31
N ASN A 514 14.12 -25.45 21.86
CA ASN A 514 14.63 -26.81 21.66
C ASN A 514 14.52 -27.20 20.18
N GLY A 515 15.65 -27.08 19.47
CA GLY A 515 15.82 -27.40 18.05
C GLY A 515 16.18 -28.86 17.74
N VAL A 516 16.31 -29.75 18.74
CA VAL A 516 16.92 -31.09 18.60
C VAL A 516 16.29 -31.97 17.52
N ALA A 517 15.02 -31.74 17.19
CA ALA A 517 14.32 -32.51 16.16
C ALA A 517 14.77 -32.17 14.73
N GLU A 518 15.43 -31.03 14.51
CA GLU A 518 15.95 -30.61 13.21
C GLU A 518 17.26 -31.34 12.86
N THR A 519 17.27 -32.03 11.73
CA THR A 519 18.34 -32.95 11.34
C THR A 519 19.14 -32.51 10.12
N ASN A 520 18.63 -31.56 9.33
CA ASN A 520 19.20 -31.23 8.03
C ASN A 520 19.19 -29.72 7.69
N GLY A 521 18.49 -28.90 8.45
CA GLY A 521 18.62 -27.45 8.50
C GLY A 521 19.51 -26.94 9.63
N SER A 522 19.74 -25.64 9.63
CA SER A 522 20.47 -24.89 10.66
C SER A 522 19.61 -23.81 11.30
N PHE A 523 19.99 -23.36 12.49
CA PHE A 523 19.39 -22.23 13.19
C PHE A 523 20.40 -21.10 13.44
N LYS A 524 19.89 -19.87 13.36
CA LYS A 524 20.53 -18.69 13.95
C LYS A 524 19.63 -18.16 15.05
N ILE A 525 19.94 -18.48 16.31
CA ILE A 525 19.10 -18.23 17.47
C ILE A 525 19.68 -17.08 18.29
N THR A 526 18.86 -16.06 18.55
CA THR A 526 19.16 -14.92 19.40
C THR A 526 18.20 -14.88 20.59
N GLY A 527 18.74 -15.02 21.79
CA GLY A 527 18.04 -14.86 23.07
C GLY A 527 17.75 -13.40 23.45
N GLY A 528 17.13 -13.21 24.61
CA GLY A 528 16.82 -11.94 25.25
C GLY A 528 17.81 -11.52 26.33
N ALA A 529 17.35 -10.69 27.25
CA ALA A 529 18.18 -10.15 28.33
C ALA A 529 18.25 -11.03 29.59
N ALA A 530 17.42 -12.06 29.68
CA ALA A 530 17.33 -12.96 30.83
C ALA A 530 18.08 -14.28 30.58
N ALA A 531 18.12 -15.18 31.57
CA ALA A 531 18.81 -16.48 31.45
C ALA A 531 18.07 -17.42 30.48
N ASP A 532 18.54 -17.50 29.24
CA ASP A 532 17.91 -18.30 28.20
C ASP A 532 18.48 -19.72 28.10
N VAL A 533 17.70 -20.61 27.50
CA VAL A 533 18.12 -21.99 27.19
C VAL A 533 17.91 -22.23 25.71
N LEU A 534 19.00 -22.24 24.95
CA LEU A 534 18.97 -22.35 23.50
C LEU A 534 19.64 -23.65 23.07
N THR A 535 18.88 -24.51 22.41
CA THR A 535 19.38 -25.77 21.85
C THR A 535 19.19 -25.76 20.34
N GLY A 536 20.28 -25.98 19.62
CA GLY A 536 20.33 -26.17 18.17
C GLY A 536 19.77 -27.52 17.70
N GLY A 537 20.10 -27.89 16.46
CA GLY A 537 19.78 -29.13 15.76
C GLY A 537 21.05 -29.85 15.29
N ALA A 538 20.95 -30.69 14.27
CA ALA A 538 22.11 -31.44 13.77
C ALA A 538 22.99 -30.64 12.78
N GLY A 539 22.49 -29.51 12.26
CA GLY A 539 23.19 -28.62 11.32
C GLY A 539 24.20 -27.70 12.00
N ALA A 540 24.89 -26.87 11.23
CA ALA A 540 25.83 -25.88 11.78
C ALA A 540 25.05 -24.67 12.30
N ASP A 541 24.94 -24.53 13.62
CA ASP A 541 24.10 -23.52 14.23
C ASP A 541 24.86 -22.29 14.72
N THR A 542 24.16 -21.17 14.90
CA THR A 542 24.69 -19.96 15.52
C THR A 542 23.81 -19.57 16.70
N LEU A 543 24.36 -19.59 17.91
CA LEU A 543 23.63 -19.38 19.15
C LEU A 543 24.16 -18.15 19.87
N THR A 544 23.29 -17.17 20.10
CA THR A 544 23.60 -15.92 20.83
C THR A 544 22.66 -15.80 22.02
N GLY A 545 23.19 -15.89 23.24
CA GLY A 545 22.37 -15.78 24.45
C GLY A 545 21.91 -14.35 24.78
N ASN A 546 22.70 -13.33 24.39
CA ASN A 546 22.52 -11.92 24.78
C ASN A 546 22.71 -11.67 26.29
N GLY A 547 21.72 -11.21 27.05
CA GLY A 547 21.89 -10.88 28.48
C GLY A 547 21.91 -12.13 29.37
N GLY A 548 21.91 -11.98 30.69
CA GLY A 548 21.74 -13.11 31.64
C GLY A 548 22.78 -14.24 31.60
N PRO A 549 22.73 -15.22 32.52
CA PRO A 549 23.52 -16.45 32.42
C PRO A 549 22.80 -17.49 31.56
N ASP A 550 23.23 -17.65 30.30
CA ASP A 550 22.55 -18.51 29.32
C ASP A 550 23.10 -19.93 29.29
N VAL A 551 22.26 -20.87 28.85
CA VAL A 551 22.66 -22.25 28.56
C VAL A 551 22.52 -22.50 27.06
N LEU A 552 23.63 -22.76 26.38
CA LEU A 552 23.68 -23.04 24.95
C LEU A 552 24.10 -24.49 24.69
N ASP A 553 23.47 -25.12 23.71
CA ASP A 553 23.75 -26.50 23.29
C ASP A 553 23.57 -26.60 21.78
N GLY A 554 24.66 -26.61 21.02
CA GLY A 554 24.61 -26.57 19.56
C GLY A 554 24.20 -27.90 18.90
N LYS A 555 24.35 -29.01 19.63
CA LYS A 555 24.17 -30.40 19.19
C LYS A 555 25.16 -30.88 18.11
N GLY A 556 24.70 -31.07 16.88
CA GLY A 556 25.51 -31.61 15.78
C GLY A 556 26.10 -30.47 14.95
N GLY A 557 26.90 -30.79 13.93
CA GLY A 557 27.44 -29.76 13.03
C GLY A 557 28.51 -28.88 13.67
N ASN A 558 29.07 -27.94 12.90
CA ASN A 558 30.09 -27.02 13.42
C ASN A 558 29.39 -25.76 13.95
N ASP A 559 29.28 -25.63 15.27
CA ASP A 559 28.49 -24.57 15.86
C ASP A 559 29.29 -23.31 16.18
N GLN A 560 28.60 -22.16 16.14
CA GLN A 560 29.11 -20.87 16.58
C GLN A 560 28.37 -20.40 17.83
N PHE A 561 29.09 -20.33 18.94
CA PHE A 561 28.60 -19.75 20.19
C PHE A 561 29.04 -18.29 20.26
N VAL A 562 28.12 -17.37 19.98
CA VAL A 562 28.41 -15.94 19.93
C VAL A 562 28.43 -15.38 21.35
N LEU A 563 29.59 -14.88 21.75
CA LEU A 563 29.83 -14.20 23.01
C LEU A 563 29.93 -12.70 22.74
N ASN A 564 28.96 -11.95 23.25
CA ASN A 564 28.77 -10.53 22.92
C ASN A 564 28.55 -9.65 24.17
N LYS A 565 29.14 -10.03 25.31
CA LYS A 565 28.99 -9.33 26.58
C LYS A 565 30.21 -9.50 27.49
N ASP A 566 30.61 -8.43 28.16
CA ASP A 566 31.66 -8.39 29.20
C ASP A 566 31.09 -8.32 30.63
N ILE A 567 29.92 -8.92 30.88
CA ILE A 567 29.23 -8.85 32.18
C ILE A 567 29.52 -10.10 33.01
N ALA A 568 30.20 -9.95 34.14
CA ALA A 568 30.66 -11.06 34.98
C ALA A 568 29.55 -12.01 35.49
N THR A 569 28.32 -11.52 35.66
CA THR A 569 27.16 -12.33 36.10
C THR A 569 26.43 -13.04 34.97
N SER A 570 26.90 -12.86 33.72
CA SER A 570 26.20 -13.28 32.51
C SER A 570 27.03 -14.28 31.70
N ALA A 571 27.96 -14.99 32.35
CA ALA A 571 28.74 -16.04 31.71
C ALA A 571 27.82 -17.09 31.08
N VAL A 572 28.16 -17.49 29.85
CA VAL A 572 27.40 -18.48 29.09
C VAL A 572 27.88 -19.90 29.45
N THR A 573 26.96 -20.82 29.72
CA THR A 573 27.26 -22.24 29.87
C THR A 573 27.00 -22.96 28.54
N ILE A 574 28.04 -23.58 27.97
CA ILE A 574 27.94 -24.39 26.76
C ILE A 574 28.09 -25.86 27.13
N ASN A 575 27.04 -26.65 26.93
CA ASN A 575 26.98 -28.03 27.42
C ASN A 575 27.69 -29.05 26.53
N ASN A 576 27.85 -28.79 25.23
CA ASN A 576 28.24 -29.79 24.23
C ASN A 576 29.43 -29.38 23.34
N PHE A 577 30.21 -28.36 23.72
CA PHE A 577 31.30 -27.87 22.87
C PHE A 577 32.23 -29.00 22.42
N SER A 578 32.35 -29.18 21.11
CA SER A 578 32.99 -30.32 20.47
C SER A 578 34.20 -29.91 19.63
N LEU A 579 35.18 -30.81 19.57
CA LEU A 579 36.40 -30.70 18.75
C LEU A 579 36.47 -31.82 17.70
N ALA A 580 35.36 -32.56 17.51
CA ALA A 580 35.30 -33.68 16.59
C ALA A 580 35.33 -33.20 15.14
N ALA A 581 35.91 -33.98 14.23
CA ALA A 581 35.85 -33.67 12.81
C ALA A 581 34.38 -33.66 12.32
N GLY A 582 33.95 -32.56 11.69
CA GLY A 582 32.56 -32.37 11.27
C GLY A 582 31.60 -31.90 12.37
N ASN A 583 32.11 -31.70 13.59
CA ASN A 583 31.45 -31.03 14.70
C ASN A 583 32.54 -30.31 15.54
N ASN A 584 33.23 -29.36 14.89
CA ASN A 584 34.30 -28.58 15.49
C ASN A 584 33.81 -27.16 15.75
N ASP A 585 33.47 -26.92 17.01
CA ASP A 585 32.78 -25.71 17.45
C ASP A 585 33.73 -24.53 17.63
N VAL A 586 33.13 -23.35 17.61
CA VAL A 586 33.83 -22.08 17.66
C VAL A 586 33.20 -21.16 18.70
N PHE A 587 34.06 -20.56 19.52
CA PHE A 587 33.73 -19.33 20.24
C PHE A 587 33.79 -18.14 19.28
N ALA A 588 32.64 -17.56 18.96
CA ALA A 588 32.54 -16.36 18.15
C ALA A 588 32.54 -15.13 19.05
N LEU A 589 33.68 -14.44 19.13
CA LEU A 589 33.91 -13.31 20.04
C LEU A 589 33.52 -12.00 19.33
N SER A 590 32.52 -11.28 19.83
CA SER A 590 32.12 -10.01 19.23
C SER A 590 33.16 -8.92 19.52
N ASN A 591 33.72 -8.33 18.47
CA ASN A 591 34.67 -7.23 18.63
C ASN A 591 34.02 -5.95 19.15
N ALA A 592 32.71 -5.77 18.94
CA ALA A 592 31.96 -4.65 19.45
C ALA A 592 31.74 -4.74 20.96
N ALA A 593 31.63 -5.97 21.50
CA ALA A 593 31.41 -6.20 22.92
C ALA A 593 32.68 -6.13 23.77
N PHE A 594 33.85 -6.42 23.18
CA PHE A 594 35.10 -6.59 23.92
C PHE A 594 36.12 -5.53 23.52
N ALA A 595 36.36 -4.56 24.39
CA ALA A 595 37.32 -3.49 24.14
C ALA A 595 38.74 -4.06 23.89
N GLY A 596 39.35 -3.63 22.79
CA GLY A 596 40.68 -4.10 22.36
C GLY A 596 40.71 -5.48 21.71
N ALA A 597 39.55 -6.13 21.49
CA ALA A 597 39.49 -7.35 20.70
C ALA A 597 40.01 -7.10 19.26
N PRO A 598 40.54 -8.14 18.58
CA PRO A 598 41.01 -8.00 17.21
C PRO A 598 39.91 -7.57 16.24
N ALA A 599 40.31 -7.16 15.03
CA ALA A 599 39.35 -6.91 13.96
C ALA A 599 38.67 -8.21 13.49
N VAL A 600 37.45 -8.10 12.94
CA VAL A 600 36.77 -9.22 12.28
C VAL A 600 37.65 -9.79 11.17
N GLY A 601 37.80 -11.11 11.15
CA GLY A 601 38.66 -11.81 10.19
C GLY A 601 40.16 -11.82 10.52
N ALA A 602 40.58 -11.25 11.66
CA ALA A 602 41.96 -11.35 12.11
C ALA A 602 42.36 -12.81 12.37
N ALA A 603 43.55 -13.21 11.88
CA ALA A 603 44.11 -14.51 12.18
C ALA A 603 44.50 -14.58 13.66
N LEU A 604 43.88 -15.51 14.39
CA LEU A 604 44.13 -15.74 15.81
C LEU A 604 45.25 -16.76 16.01
N THR A 605 45.99 -16.59 17.09
CA THR A 605 47.06 -17.50 17.52
C THR A 605 46.75 -17.99 18.93
N VAL A 606 46.85 -19.29 19.16
CA VAL A 606 46.73 -19.88 20.50
C VAL A 606 48.12 -20.13 21.06
N SER A 607 48.37 -19.70 22.29
CA SER A 607 49.64 -19.94 22.99
C SER A 607 49.43 -20.18 24.49
N ALA A 608 50.35 -20.91 25.10
CA ALA A 608 50.46 -20.97 26.56
C ALA A 608 51.06 -19.67 27.10
N VAL A 609 50.80 -19.37 28.37
CA VAL A 609 51.24 -18.12 29.03
C VAL A 609 52.75 -17.89 28.87
N ALA A 610 53.56 -18.91 29.11
CA ALA A 610 55.02 -18.81 29.13
C ALA A 610 55.66 -18.49 27.75
N SER A 611 54.92 -18.66 26.66
CA SER A 611 55.41 -18.46 25.28
C SER A 611 54.51 -17.54 24.46
N ALA A 612 53.60 -16.82 25.12
CA ALA A 612 52.68 -15.93 24.45
C ALA A 612 53.40 -14.71 23.88
N THR A 613 53.10 -14.39 22.62
CA THR A 613 53.43 -13.07 22.07
C THR A 613 52.42 -12.08 22.62
N ASN A 614 52.89 -10.90 23.03
CA ASN A 614 52.03 -9.83 23.48
C ASN A 614 51.30 -9.17 22.29
N SER A 615 50.13 -9.68 21.94
CA SER A 615 49.33 -9.23 20.80
C SER A 615 47.84 -9.46 21.05
N ALA A 616 46.99 -8.56 20.54
CA ALA A 616 45.54 -8.73 20.60
C ALA A 616 45.07 -10.01 19.89
N ASN A 617 45.80 -10.47 18.88
CA ASN A 617 45.47 -11.70 18.13
C ASN A 617 45.85 -12.98 18.89
N THR A 618 46.49 -12.87 20.05
CA THR A 618 46.84 -14.02 20.88
C THR A 618 45.69 -14.36 21.82
N ILE A 619 45.30 -15.63 21.83
CA ILE A 619 44.36 -16.23 22.78
C ILE A 619 45.20 -17.15 23.69
N LEU A 620 45.18 -16.90 24.99
CA LEU A 620 45.90 -17.76 25.93
C LEU A 620 45.10 -19.05 26.16
N VAL A 621 45.75 -20.21 26.06
CA VAL A 621 45.15 -21.50 26.41
C VAL A 621 46.08 -22.22 27.36
N ASP A 622 45.77 -22.17 28.65
CA ASP A 622 46.64 -22.70 29.71
C ASP A 622 45.81 -23.14 30.93
N THR A 623 46.46 -23.61 32.00
CA THR A 623 45.77 -23.88 33.27
C THR A 623 45.30 -22.58 33.93
N PHE A 624 44.22 -22.65 34.71
CA PHE A 624 43.70 -21.52 35.47
C PHE A 624 44.78 -20.88 36.36
N ALA A 625 45.63 -21.71 36.99
CA ALA A 625 46.73 -21.23 37.80
C ALA A 625 47.73 -20.39 37.00
N ASN A 626 48.07 -20.82 35.78
CA ASN A 626 48.99 -20.08 34.90
C ASN A 626 48.38 -18.80 34.36
N LEU A 627 47.09 -18.82 33.98
CA LEU A 627 46.40 -17.62 33.49
C LEU A 627 46.29 -16.53 34.56
N THR A 628 46.07 -16.92 35.81
CA THR A 628 45.79 -15.98 36.91
C THR A 628 47.03 -15.56 37.70
N ALA A 629 48.21 -16.03 37.30
CA ALA A 629 49.48 -15.67 37.89
C ALA A 629 49.95 -14.28 37.41
N ASN A 630 49.17 -13.22 37.71
CA ASN A 630 49.41 -11.80 37.41
C ASN A 630 50.40 -11.52 36.25
N GLN A 631 49.83 -11.36 35.06
CA GLN A 631 50.55 -11.39 33.81
C GLN A 631 51.03 -9.99 33.39
N THR A 632 52.27 -9.62 33.69
CA THR A 632 52.80 -8.29 33.35
C THR A 632 53.33 -8.17 31.91
N ALA A 633 53.35 -9.26 31.14
CA ALA A 633 53.94 -9.32 29.79
C ALA A 633 52.90 -9.51 28.66
N THR A 634 51.60 -9.50 28.97
CA THR A 634 50.51 -9.78 28.02
C THR A 634 49.46 -8.67 27.98
N ASP A 635 49.84 -7.41 28.22
CA ASP A 635 48.93 -6.25 28.30
C ASP A 635 48.16 -5.93 27.01
N LEU A 636 48.50 -6.56 25.87
CA LEU A 636 47.73 -6.50 24.62
C LEU A 636 46.82 -7.71 24.38
N VAL A 637 46.97 -8.79 25.13
CA VAL A 637 46.12 -9.99 25.04
C VAL A 637 44.77 -9.69 25.70
N ARG A 638 43.66 -10.17 25.11
CA ARG A 638 42.30 -9.90 25.64
C ARG A 638 41.54 -11.13 26.08
N PHE A 639 41.92 -12.32 25.62
CA PHE A 639 41.18 -13.54 25.88
C PHE A 639 42.08 -14.67 26.38
N GLY A 640 41.56 -15.44 27.33
CA GLY A 640 42.27 -16.56 27.95
C GLY A 640 41.32 -17.68 28.32
N TYR A 641 41.67 -18.92 27.99
CA TYR A 641 40.89 -20.12 28.26
C TYR A 641 41.63 -21.04 29.23
N ALA A 642 41.06 -21.22 30.42
CA ALA A 642 41.54 -22.14 31.43
C ALA A 642 41.16 -23.58 31.06
N LYS A 643 42.07 -24.30 30.40
CA LYS A 643 41.81 -25.63 29.84
C LYS A 643 41.49 -26.71 30.87
N ASP A 644 41.95 -26.55 32.11
CA ASP A 644 41.69 -27.46 33.23
C ASP A 644 40.35 -27.19 33.93
N LYS A 645 39.74 -26.04 33.67
CA LYS A 645 38.44 -25.64 34.24
C LYS A 645 37.33 -25.52 33.20
N GLY A 646 37.68 -25.46 31.92
CA GLY A 646 36.74 -25.18 30.84
C GLY A 646 36.17 -23.78 30.95
N GLN A 647 36.99 -22.76 31.21
CA GLN A 647 36.52 -21.39 31.44
C GLN A 647 37.21 -20.42 30.49
N LEU A 648 36.42 -19.64 29.74
CA LEU A 648 36.89 -18.58 28.87
C LEU A 648 36.71 -17.23 29.55
N PHE A 649 37.78 -16.44 29.56
CA PHE A 649 37.83 -15.12 30.16
C PHE A 649 38.08 -14.05 29.10
N TYR A 650 37.45 -12.90 29.30
CA TYR A 650 37.85 -11.62 28.71
C TYR A 650 38.56 -10.80 29.78
N ASP A 651 39.60 -10.06 29.38
CA ASP A 651 40.25 -9.10 30.25
C ASP A 651 40.69 -7.87 29.45
N ALA A 652 40.26 -6.70 29.89
CA ALA A 652 40.46 -5.44 29.17
C ALA A 652 41.90 -4.95 29.24
N ASP A 653 42.61 -5.21 30.35
CA ASP A 653 43.99 -4.77 30.56
C ASP A 653 45.03 -5.87 30.25
N GLY A 654 44.58 -7.12 30.05
CA GLY A 654 45.38 -8.26 29.62
C GLY A 654 46.28 -8.88 30.68
N ASN A 655 46.15 -8.51 31.96
CA ASN A 655 46.96 -9.07 33.05
C ASN A 655 46.34 -10.32 33.73
N PHE A 656 45.12 -10.67 33.34
CA PHE A 656 44.26 -11.76 33.80
C PHE A 656 44.15 -11.87 35.33
N SER A 657 44.30 -10.73 36.03
CA SER A 657 44.23 -10.63 37.48
C SER A 657 42.78 -10.56 37.97
N ALA A 658 42.47 -9.75 39.00
CA ALA A 658 41.15 -9.74 39.64
C ALA A 658 40.01 -9.22 38.75
N ASP A 659 40.34 -8.37 37.77
CA ASP A 659 39.34 -7.65 36.95
C ASP A 659 38.90 -8.44 35.69
N ARG A 660 39.42 -9.66 35.50
CA ARG A 660 38.99 -10.53 34.41
C ARG A 660 37.51 -10.90 34.52
N VAL A 661 36.85 -11.00 33.38
CA VAL A 661 35.44 -11.37 33.26
C VAL A 661 35.34 -12.80 32.75
N LEU A 662 34.65 -13.68 33.49
CA LEU A 662 34.25 -14.98 32.97
C LEU A 662 33.14 -14.78 31.93
N ILE A 663 33.38 -15.18 30.68
CA ILE A 663 32.42 -14.99 29.58
C ILE A 663 31.78 -16.30 29.11
N ALA A 664 32.47 -17.45 29.27
CA ALA A 664 31.87 -18.75 28.98
C ALA A 664 32.46 -19.89 29.83
N THR A 665 31.66 -20.94 30.02
CA THR A 665 32.05 -22.20 30.66
C THR A 665 31.68 -23.39 29.79
N THR A 666 32.56 -24.38 29.71
CA THR A 666 32.42 -25.64 28.96
C THR A 666 32.96 -26.81 29.78
N ALA A 667 32.93 -28.03 29.23
CA ALA A 667 33.85 -29.08 29.66
C ALA A 667 35.32 -28.65 29.48
N ALA A 668 36.26 -29.25 30.20
CA ALA A 668 37.70 -29.00 30.04
C ALA A 668 38.19 -29.49 28.66
N LEU A 669 38.75 -28.59 27.84
CA LEU A 669 39.14 -28.86 26.44
C LEU A 669 40.55 -28.38 26.12
N ASN A 670 41.20 -29.00 25.11
CA ASN A 670 42.45 -28.51 24.54
C ASN A 670 42.16 -27.77 23.23
N LEU A 671 41.92 -26.47 23.33
CA LEU A 671 41.53 -25.64 22.19
C LEU A 671 42.73 -25.21 21.34
N ASN A 672 42.49 -24.98 20.06
CA ASN A 672 43.45 -24.39 19.12
C ASN A 672 42.83 -23.19 18.39
N ALA A 673 43.60 -22.55 17.50
CA ALA A 673 43.15 -21.33 16.82
C ALA A 673 41.85 -21.50 16.00
N SER A 674 41.53 -22.69 15.50
CA SER A 674 40.30 -22.94 14.75
C SER A 674 39.02 -22.91 15.61
N ASN A 675 39.15 -22.93 16.94
CA ASN A 675 38.01 -22.89 17.87
C ASN A 675 37.64 -21.46 18.30
N PHE A 676 38.27 -20.46 17.69
CA PHE A 676 38.00 -19.05 17.97
C PHE A 676 37.83 -18.29 16.65
N THR A 677 36.87 -17.38 16.64
CA THR A 677 36.73 -16.40 15.57
C THR A 677 36.29 -15.07 16.14
N ILE A 678 36.54 -13.99 15.40
CA ILE A 678 36.06 -12.66 15.75
C ILE A 678 34.88 -12.31 14.84
N VAL A 679 33.77 -11.90 15.44
CA VAL A 679 32.55 -11.46 14.76
C VAL A 679 32.24 -10.00 15.06
N ALA A 680 31.36 -9.39 14.26
CA ALA A 680 30.96 -8.00 14.40
C ALA A 680 30.07 -7.73 15.63
#